data_AF-A0A1S2HIF4-F1
#
_entry.id   AF-A0A1S2HIF4-F1
#
_cell.length_a   1.000
_cell.length_b   1.000
_cell.length_c   1.000
_cell.angle_alpha   90.00
_cell.angle_beta   90.00
_cell.angle_gamma   90.00
#
_symmetry.space_group_name_H-M   'P 1'
#
loop_
_entity.id
_entity.type
_entity.pdbx_description
1 polymer ?
#
loop_
_entity_poly.entity_id
_entity_poly.type
_entity_poly.pdbx_seq_one_letter_code
_entity_poly.pdbx_strand_id
1 'polypeptide(L)'
;MSMNLHSSPRRRRRTASGAAFATAGVLVALSIPSAALAAEGDTTIDIIDVNDFHGRIESEGTAADKAAGAAKLAAVVQSWRETNPNTIFASVGDNVGASTFTSLIQRDEPTIDALNAMDLDVSAIGNHELDKGQDDLTGRIEDRAEWPYISANIVREGTTTPAFQPFEVVEKGGVKVGFIGATTEDLIPGLVSPGGVEGLAMAPVVSQVNRYAEQLTDGVDGNGEADVLVLLVHEGAATGARADATAGVFGRITSGVSERVSAIVSAHTHATYSHSVPGPTGVDRPVIQTGSYGVNYGHLQLTVGADKQLTGITADVRSVNGDTRVPADRTSVDEVTGIVTAAKAFADVEGAKPLGTITGDIRRAVQSDRTTENRGGESTLGNNIAEVQRTATARNGSQVAFMNPGGLRTDLLYASTGPSDPDGTVTYKEAALVQPFANTLVTEDMTGQQIKDALEQQWQPDGLPRPFLKLGISQGFAYTYDPARGRGERITGMSLDGEPIALDDTLKVTVNSFLSTGGDNFGAFAKGANIADSGQVDLQAQVDYFEQQDVVAPPTDQNAVGATISPAPAGGFQPGDDVEIALSSLVFSSDDPTAAGSVTVAAGDGPVLASAAIDATITDNSDEQGHATLTFEVPTVETPAATRADATSARAVETVDAPLVVTLPQGQRVTLAATIPVAAPVEPADPTDPTDPGTPGGGETPGDGVPGDGETPDDGGQALPGGGNGTDDGAGTGTDGDPSDADPVGGDLAYTGAELAVPAVAAGLLLLAGVAALVAVRRKRARRDATVLTD
;
A
#
# COMPACT_ATOMS: atom_id res chain seq x y z
N MET A 1 36.58 -45.55 69.77
CA MET A 1 37.98 -45.87 70.18
C MET A 1 38.73 -46.34 68.93
N SER A 2 40.07 -46.34 68.96
CA SER A 2 40.94 -46.23 67.78
C SER A 2 40.96 -47.41 66.77
N MET A 3 41.61 -47.12 65.63
CA MET A 3 42.33 -48.02 64.69
C MET A 3 41.59 -48.60 63.47
N ASN A 4 42.00 -48.08 62.31
CA ASN A 4 42.06 -48.80 61.03
C ASN A 4 42.90 -50.07 61.14
N LEU A 5 42.60 -51.09 60.32
CA LEU A 5 43.61 -52.00 59.78
C LEU A 5 43.13 -52.62 58.46
N HIS A 6 43.99 -52.65 57.44
CA HIS A 6 43.72 -53.33 56.17
C HIS A 6 44.03 -54.83 56.27
N SER A 7 43.21 -55.69 55.65
CA SER A 7 43.72 -56.94 55.09
C SER A 7 42.86 -57.50 53.93
N SER A 8 43.51 -57.69 52.79
CA SER A 8 43.19 -58.72 51.79
C SER A 8 44.30 -59.80 51.89
N PRO A 9 44.35 -60.91 51.10
CA PRO A 9 43.45 -61.36 50.03
C PRO A 9 43.13 -62.89 50.05
N ARG A 10 42.38 -63.42 49.06
CA ARG A 10 42.76 -64.57 48.17
C ARG A 10 41.58 -65.34 47.50
N ARG A 11 41.61 -65.34 46.15
CA ARG A 11 41.35 -66.46 45.20
C ARG A 11 40.56 -67.72 45.67
N ARG A 12 39.52 -68.12 44.91
CA ARG A 12 39.60 -69.23 43.91
C ARG A 12 38.33 -69.44 43.02
N ARG A 13 38.55 -69.33 41.70
CA ARG A 13 37.92 -70.00 40.52
C ARG A 13 36.59 -70.81 40.66
N ARG A 14 35.64 -70.50 39.76
CA ARG A 14 34.87 -71.41 38.85
C ARG A 14 34.06 -70.51 37.86
N THR A 15 34.43 -70.36 36.57
CA THR A 15 34.20 -71.22 35.38
C THR A 15 32.76 -71.27 34.83
N ALA A 16 32.40 -70.25 34.03
CA ALA A 16 31.49 -70.27 32.87
C ALA A 16 31.84 -68.99 32.05
N SER A 17 32.15 -68.98 30.75
CA SER A 17 31.51 -69.54 29.55
C SER A 17 30.44 -68.61 28.93
N GLY A 18 30.82 -67.90 27.85
CA GLY A 18 29.90 -67.46 26.80
C GLY A 18 29.28 -66.05 26.89
N ALA A 19 29.99 -65.03 26.40
CA ALA A 19 29.44 -63.91 25.60
C ALA A 19 30.57 -62.96 25.18
N ALA A 20 30.77 -62.74 23.88
CA ALA A 20 31.77 -61.80 23.37
C ALA A 20 31.14 -60.42 23.11
N PHE A 21 31.10 -59.57 24.13
CA PHE A 21 30.83 -58.14 23.92
C PHE A 21 32.09 -57.45 23.39
N ALA A 22 32.21 -57.38 22.07
CA ALA A 22 33.15 -56.46 21.43
C ALA A 22 32.57 -55.04 21.54
N THR A 23 33.03 -54.26 22.52
CA THR A 23 32.71 -52.83 22.62
C THR A 23 33.39 -52.07 21.48
N ALA A 24 32.74 -52.01 20.33
CA ALA A 24 33.02 -51.04 19.29
C ALA A 24 32.70 -49.65 19.85
N GLY A 25 33.73 -48.97 20.36
CA GLY A 25 33.62 -47.60 20.85
C GLY A 25 33.35 -46.66 19.69
N VAL A 26 32.07 -46.42 19.39
CA VAL A 26 31.67 -45.34 18.49
C VAL A 26 32.03 -44.03 19.18
N LEU A 27 33.19 -43.48 18.80
CA LEU A 27 33.49 -42.07 18.98
C LEU A 27 32.46 -41.29 18.16
N VAL A 28 31.34 -40.95 18.82
CA VAL A 28 30.49 -39.85 18.36
C VAL A 28 31.36 -38.61 18.50
N ALA A 29 32.02 -38.23 17.41
CA ALA A 29 32.56 -36.90 17.26
C ALA A 29 31.37 -35.94 17.38
N LEU A 30 31.24 -35.32 18.55
CA LEU A 30 30.35 -34.19 18.72
C LEU A 30 30.87 -33.10 17.79
N SER A 31 30.25 -32.98 16.63
CA SER A 31 30.33 -31.79 15.79
C SER A 31 29.59 -30.66 16.50
N ILE A 32 30.18 -30.21 17.61
CA ILE A 32 29.99 -28.86 18.12
C ILE A 32 30.28 -27.96 16.92
N PRO A 33 29.36 -27.10 16.48
CA PRO A 33 29.72 -26.10 15.49
C PRO A 33 30.87 -25.28 16.10
N SER A 34 32.02 -25.29 15.43
CA SER A 34 33.11 -24.39 15.82
C SER A 34 32.64 -22.97 15.55
N ALA A 35 32.02 -22.35 16.56
CA ALA A 35 32.25 -20.93 16.79
C ALA A 35 33.76 -20.75 16.72
N ALA A 36 34.23 -20.00 15.72
CA ALA A 36 35.62 -19.63 15.64
C ALA A 36 35.91 -18.82 16.90
N LEU A 37 36.67 -19.40 17.83
CA LEU A 37 37.28 -18.62 18.88
C LEU A 37 38.21 -17.65 18.16
N ALA A 38 37.81 -16.37 18.17
CA ALA A 38 38.58 -15.30 17.54
C ALA A 38 40.03 -15.37 18.02
N ALA A 39 40.97 -15.10 17.13
CA ALA A 39 42.39 -15.27 17.43
C ALA A 39 42.83 -14.32 18.55
N GLU A 40 43.94 -14.65 19.22
CA GLU A 40 44.47 -13.83 20.32
C GLU A 40 44.94 -12.46 19.79
N GLY A 41 44.06 -11.47 19.85
CA GLY A 41 44.25 -10.11 19.31
C GLY A 41 43.12 -9.63 18.37
N ASP A 42 42.20 -10.51 17.95
CA ASP A 42 41.03 -10.14 17.17
C ASP A 42 40.04 -9.31 18.02
N THR A 43 39.33 -8.39 17.35
CA THR A 43 38.31 -7.53 17.96
C THR A 43 36.95 -7.81 17.31
N THR A 44 35.95 -8.13 18.13
CA THR A 44 34.55 -8.23 17.70
C THR A 44 33.84 -6.90 17.88
N ILE A 45 33.24 -6.38 16.81
CA ILE A 45 32.35 -5.21 16.82
C ILE A 45 30.94 -5.70 16.50
N ASP A 46 29.96 -5.35 17.34
CA ASP A 46 28.55 -5.59 17.05
C ASP A 46 27.92 -4.27 16.63
N ILE A 47 27.29 -4.22 15.47
CA ILE A 47 26.46 -3.11 15.02
C ILE A 47 25.02 -3.56 15.18
N ILE A 48 24.26 -2.81 15.98
CA ILE A 48 22.82 -2.94 16.11
C ILE A 48 22.20 -1.83 15.29
N ASP A 49 21.34 -2.17 14.35
CA ASP A 49 20.70 -1.21 13.46
C ASP A 49 19.17 -1.24 13.57
N VAL A 50 18.57 -0.07 13.28
CA VAL A 50 17.15 0.12 13.02
C VAL A 50 16.99 1.02 11.80
N ASN A 51 15.81 1.01 11.21
CA ASN A 51 15.44 1.92 10.14
C ASN A 51 13.94 2.24 10.25
N ASP A 52 13.52 3.37 9.67
CA ASP A 52 12.11 3.74 9.50
C ASP A 52 11.35 3.69 10.84
N PHE A 53 11.93 4.27 11.90
CA PHE A 53 11.38 4.22 13.25
C PHE A 53 10.16 5.13 13.43
N HIS A 54 10.06 6.23 12.66
CA HIS A 54 8.92 7.14 12.54
C HIS A 54 8.23 7.47 13.88
N GLY A 55 9.01 7.76 14.92
CA GLY A 55 8.49 8.03 16.26
C GLY A 55 7.50 7.00 16.83
N ARG A 56 7.63 5.70 16.53
CA ARG A 56 6.88 4.61 17.20
C ARG A 56 7.45 4.36 18.61
N ILE A 57 7.44 5.40 19.44
CA ILE A 57 7.98 5.39 20.81
C ILE A 57 7.14 4.56 21.78
N GLU A 58 5.85 4.38 21.48
CA GLU A 58 4.93 3.55 22.26
C GLU A 58 4.91 2.08 21.79
N SER A 59 4.51 1.17 22.68
CA SER A 59 4.36 -0.25 22.35
C SER A 59 2.94 -0.55 21.89
N GLU A 60 2.81 -1.18 20.72
CA GLU A 60 1.53 -1.66 20.19
C GLU A 60 1.09 -3.01 20.79
N GLY A 61 1.91 -3.59 21.65
CA GLY A 61 1.76 -4.92 22.24
C GLY A 61 3.03 -5.74 22.19
N THR A 62 2.97 -6.97 22.74
CA THR A 62 4.14 -7.86 22.92
C THR A 62 4.22 -8.99 21.89
N ALA A 63 3.58 -8.83 20.73
CA ALA A 63 3.68 -9.79 19.63
C ALA A 63 4.89 -9.46 18.74
N ALA A 64 5.50 -10.48 18.12
CA ALA A 64 6.77 -10.32 17.41
C ALA A 64 6.68 -9.48 16.12
N ASP A 65 5.46 -9.32 15.61
CA ASP A 65 5.01 -8.61 14.41
C ASP A 65 4.49 -7.19 14.71
N LYS A 66 4.67 -6.68 15.94
CA LYS A 66 4.19 -5.37 16.41
C LYS A 66 5.33 -4.47 16.87
N ALA A 67 5.16 -3.15 16.73
CA ALA A 67 6.13 -2.18 17.20
C ALA A 67 6.33 -2.31 18.72
N ALA A 68 7.59 -2.51 19.13
CA ALA A 68 7.92 -2.83 20.51
C ALA A 68 7.92 -1.60 21.44
N GLY A 69 8.04 -0.40 20.88
CA GLY A 69 8.20 0.86 21.61
C GLY A 69 9.63 1.12 22.06
N ALA A 70 10.00 2.40 22.18
CA ALA A 70 11.37 2.85 22.42
C ALA A 70 12.01 2.21 23.67
N ALA A 71 11.26 2.07 24.78
CA ALA A 71 11.77 1.48 26.01
C ALA A 71 12.16 -0.01 25.88
N LYS A 72 11.53 -0.75 24.96
CA LYS A 72 11.90 -2.15 24.69
C LYS A 72 13.04 -2.26 23.69
N LEU A 73 13.18 -1.31 22.75
CA LEU A 73 14.38 -1.16 21.91
C LEU A 73 15.61 -0.82 22.77
N ALA A 74 15.51 0.15 23.67
CA ALA A 74 16.56 0.53 24.62
C ALA A 74 17.06 -0.68 25.43
N ALA A 75 16.13 -1.53 25.89
CA ALA A 75 16.48 -2.74 26.61
C ALA A 75 17.25 -3.77 25.75
N VAL A 76 17.04 -3.81 24.43
CA VAL A 76 17.81 -4.66 23.50
C VAL A 76 19.19 -4.06 23.27
N VAL A 77 19.30 -2.76 22.93
CA VAL A 77 20.58 -2.06 22.70
C VAL A 77 21.49 -2.16 23.95
N GLN A 78 20.95 -1.89 25.13
CA GLN A 78 21.68 -2.00 26.39
C GLN A 78 22.14 -3.45 26.66
N SER A 79 21.31 -4.45 26.38
CA SER A 79 21.69 -5.85 26.56
C SER A 79 22.83 -6.29 25.62
N TRP A 80 22.97 -5.64 24.47
CA TRP A 80 24.11 -5.84 23.57
C TRP A 80 25.37 -5.16 24.09
N ARG A 81 25.29 -3.89 24.53
CA ARG A 81 26.42 -3.19 25.18
C ARG A 81 26.96 -3.92 26.41
N GLU A 82 26.09 -4.59 27.18
CA GLU A 82 26.49 -5.47 28.30
C GLU A 82 27.14 -6.79 27.85
N THR A 83 26.80 -7.28 26.66
CA THR A 83 27.37 -8.52 26.09
C THR A 83 28.71 -8.26 25.40
N ASN A 84 28.82 -7.13 24.69
CA ASN A 84 30.02 -6.64 24.03
C ASN A 84 30.10 -5.10 24.19
N PRO A 85 31.11 -4.55 24.91
CA PRO A 85 31.26 -3.11 25.05
C PRO A 85 31.65 -2.42 23.72
N ASN A 86 32.08 -3.18 22.71
CA ASN A 86 32.30 -2.68 21.35
C ASN A 86 31.00 -2.72 20.51
N THR A 87 29.86 -2.39 21.11
CA THR A 87 28.58 -2.26 20.39
C THR A 87 28.45 -0.84 19.84
N ILE A 88 28.05 -0.73 18.57
CA ILE A 88 27.60 0.48 17.89
C ILE A 88 26.07 0.39 17.72
N PHE A 89 25.33 1.44 18.04
CA PHE A 89 23.91 1.57 17.67
C PHE A 89 23.82 2.54 16.49
N ALA A 90 23.18 2.13 15.40
CA ALA A 90 23.06 2.92 14.17
C ALA A 90 21.60 3.00 13.69
N SER A 91 21.29 4.05 12.94
CA SER A 91 20.01 4.17 12.23
C SER A 91 20.21 4.46 10.74
N VAL A 92 19.24 4.10 9.92
CA VAL A 92 19.28 4.30 8.46
C VAL A 92 18.23 5.33 8.01
N GLY A 93 18.01 6.34 8.86
CA GLY A 93 17.07 7.44 8.62
C GLY A 93 15.62 7.10 8.92
N ASP A 94 14.77 8.09 8.70
CA ASP A 94 13.34 8.11 9.01
C ASP A 94 13.06 7.73 10.47
N ASN A 95 13.84 8.34 11.36
CA ASN A 95 13.61 8.28 12.80
C ASN A 95 12.39 9.14 13.19
N VAL A 96 12.25 10.28 12.50
CA VAL A 96 11.18 11.27 12.65
C VAL A 96 10.26 11.28 11.43
N GLY A 97 9.16 12.04 11.48
CA GLY A 97 8.19 12.11 10.38
C GLY A 97 7.44 10.79 10.11
N ALA A 98 6.37 10.85 9.32
CA ALA A 98 5.31 9.82 9.28
C ALA A 98 4.87 9.30 10.67
N SER A 99 4.91 10.16 11.70
CA SER A 99 4.93 9.73 13.10
C SER A 99 3.57 9.43 13.73
N THR A 100 3.54 8.48 14.67
CA THR A 100 2.37 8.28 15.53
C THR A 100 2.10 9.51 16.41
N PHE A 101 0.82 9.75 16.70
CA PHE A 101 0.30 10.97 17.32
C PHE A 101 1.15 11.52 18.48
N THR A 102 1.50 10.67 19.45
CA THR A 102 2.27 11.06 20.65
C THR A 102 3.62 11.71 20.31
N SER A 103 4.29 11.25 19.26
CA SER A 103 5.53 11.86 18.76
C SER A 103 5.26 13.06 17.85
N LEU A 104 4.30 12.91 16.92
CA LEU A 104 3.96 13.91 15.91
C LEU A 104 3.55 15.26 16.50
N ILE A 105 2.69 15.27 17.53
CA ILE A 105 2.23 16.51 18.19
C ILE A 105 3.35 17.25 18.95
N GLN A 106 4.49 16.59 19.17
CA GLN A 106 5.72 17.16 19.76
C GLN A 106 6.83 17.36 18.73
N ARG A 107 6.50 17.38 17.42
CA ARG A 107 7.45 17.49 16.31
C ARG A 107 8.58 16.45 16.38
N ASP A 108 8.30 15.29 16.97
CA ASP A 108 9.26 14.19 17.19
C ASP A 108 10.42 14.48 18.16
N GLU A 109 10.35 15.57 18.93
CA GLU A 109 11.30 15.83 20.02
C GLU A 109 11.46 14.65 21.01
N PRO A 110 10.39 13.95 21.46
CA PRO A 110 10.52 12.80 22.37
C PRO A 110 11.13 11.56 21.71
N THR A 111 11.15 11.51 20.37
CA THR A 111 11.79 10.44 19.61
C THR A 111 13.29 10.67 19.52
N ILE A 112 13.70 11.91 19.28
CA ILE A 112 15.11 12.32 19.35
C ILE A 112 15.64 12.11 20.78
N ASP A 113 14.90 12.56 21.79
CA ASP A 113 15.25 12.35 23.21
C ASP A 113 15.42 10.85 23.55
N ALA A 114 14.51 10.00 23.05
CA ALA A 114 14.58 8.56 23.29
C ALA A 114 15.79 7.90 22.62
N LEU A 115 16.23 8.39 21.46
CA LEU A 115 17.42 7.90 20.75
C LEU A 115 18.72 8.45 21.35
N ASN A 116 18.73 9.69 21.84
CA ASN A 116 19.81 10.25 22.66
C ASN A 116 20.01 9.39 23.93
N ALA A 117 18.92 9.09 24.66
CA ALA A 117 18.95 8.20 25.82
C ALA A 117 19.23 6.70 25.50
N MET A 118 19.41 6.36 24.22
CA MET A 118 19.93 5.07 23.75
C MET A 118 21.37 5.17 23.21
N ASP A 119 22.08 6.28 23.43
CA ASP A 119 23.38 6.62 22.85
C ASP A 119 23.46 6.21 21.35
N LEU A 120 22.55 6.70 20.50
CA LEU A 120 22.64 6.44 19.05
C LEU A 120 23.99 6.97 18.52
N ASP A 121 24.80 6.13 17.86
CA ASP A 121 26.16 6.51 17.45
C ASP A 121 26.19 7.25 16.11
N VAL A 122 25.23 6.99 15.20
CA VAL A 122 25.12 7.59 13.85
C VAL A 122 23.72 7.33 13.24
N SER A 123 23.23 8.22 12.38
CA SER A 123 22.08 7.96 11.50
C SER A 123 22.35 8.38 10.05
N ALA A 124 21.87 7.62 9.07
CA ALA A 124 21.65 8.18 7.73
C ALA A 124 20.51 9.24 7.77
N ILE A 125 20.44 10.09 6.75
CA ILE A 125 19.28 10.97 6.48
C ILE A 125 18.32 10.22 5.55
N GLY A 126 17.08 10.00 6.01
CA GLY A 126 15.96 9.54 5.18
C GLY A 126 15.16 10.69 4.56
N ASN A 127 14.01 10.40 3.96
CA ASN A 127 13.16 11.45 3.38
C ASN A 127 12.31 12.17 4.44
N HIS A 128 11.84 11.49 5.48
CA HIS A 128 10.99 12.09 6.51
C HIS A 128 11.75 13.00 7.49
N GLU A 129 13.09 12.88 7.57
CA GLU A 129 13.94 13.92 8.17
C GLU A 129 13.83 15.29 7.44
N LEU A 130 13.34 15.32 6.20
CA LEU A 130 13.18 16.52 5.36
C LEU A 130 11.71 16.92 5.11
N ASP A 131 10.73 16.28 5.76
CA ASP A 131 9.28 16.62 5.69
C ASP A 131 9.01 18.13 5.82
N LYS A 132 9.73 18.77 6.74
CA LYS A 132 9.58 20.18 7.13
C LYS A 132 10.69 21.07 6.55
N GLY A 133 11.45 20.53 5.59
CA GLY A 133 12.54 21.21 4.89
C GLY A 133 13.89 21.17 5.62
N GLN A 134 14.94 21.51 4.88
CA GLN A 134 16.34 21.49 5.34
C GLN A 134 16.60 22.39 6.55
N ASP A 135 15.81 23.45 6.73
CA ASP A 135 15.89 24.37 7.88
C ASP A 135 15.35 23.71 9.18
N ASP A 136 14.37 22.80 9.11
CA ASP A 136 13.89 22.05 10.28
C ASP A 136 14.83 20.88 10.61
N LEU A 137 15.49 20.29 9.60
CA LEU A 137 16.58 19.34 9.82
C LEU A 137 17.76 20.02 10.53
N THR A 138 18.37 21.02 9.91
CA THR A 138 19.60 21.65 10.40
C THR A 138 19.39 22.56 11.63
N GLY A 139 18.21 23.15 11.80
CA GLY A 139 17.89 24.11 12.88
C GLY A 139 17.00 23.58 14.00
N ARG A 140 16.71 22.26 14.03
CA ARG A 140 15.93 21.64 15.12
C ARG A 140 16.23 20.16 15.34
N ILE A 141 16.33 19.37 14.28
CA ILE A 141 16.57 17.91 14.39
C ILE A 141 18.04 17.65 14.71
N GLU A 142 18.97 18.18 13.90
CA GLU A 142 20.42 18.12 14.15
C GLU A 142 20.81 18.86 15.45
N ASP A 143 20.19 20.02 15.71
CA ASP A 143 20.42 20.84 16.93
C ASP A 143 19.95 20.14 18.24
N ARG A 144 19.22 19.02 18.15
CA ARG A 144 18.76 18.21 19.30
C ARG A 144 19.35 16.80 19.33
N ALA A 145 19.75 16.25 18.20
CA ALA A 145 20.38 14.94 18.12
C ALA A 145 21.79 14.98 18.72
N GLU A 146 22.11 14.04 19.60
CA GLU A 146 23.46 13.85 20.13
C GLU A 146 24.33 12.97 19.21
N TRP A 147 23.84 12.69 17.99
CA TRP A 147 24.48 11.89 16.94
C TRP A 147 24.57 12.65 15.60
N PRO A 148 25.55 12.34 14.74
CA PRO A 148 25.66 12.93 13.41
C PRO A 148 24.69 12.27 12.42
N TYR A 149 23.97 13.10 11.67
CA TYR A 149 23.22 12.71 10.49
C TYR A 149 24.11 12.72 9.25
N ILE A 150 24.04 11.67 8.42
CA ILE A 150 24.92 11.51 7.25
C ILE A 150 24.18 11.23 5.94
N SER A 151 24.55 11.95 4.88
CA SER A 151 24.21 11.64 3.49
C SER A 151 25.24 12.22 2.52
N ALA A 152 25.88 11.35 1.73
CA ALA A 152 26.90 11.72 0.75
C ALA A 152 26.33 12.18 -0.60
N ASN A 153 25.04 11.94 -0.88
CA ASN A 153 24.45 12.16 -2.20
C ASN A 153 23.35 13.23 -2.27
N ILE A 154 22.85 13.73 -1.14
CA ILE A 154 22.18 15.04 -1.11
C ILE A 154 23.26 16.11 -1.28
N VAL A 155 23.30 16.77 -2.44
CA VAL A 155 24.33 17.75 -2.83
C VAL A 155 23.75 19.15 -3.02
N ARG A 156 24.60 20.18 -3.00
CA ARG A 156 24.19 21.53 -3.43
C ARG A 156 23.98 21.56 -4.94
N GLU A 157 22.89 22.19 -5.39
CA GLU A 157 22.47 22.26 -6.79
C GLU A 157 23.63 22.68 -7.73
N GLY A 158 23.73 22.01 -8.88
CA GLY A 158 24.78 22.28 -9.86
C GLY A 158 26.19 21.81 -9.45
N THR A 159 26.34 21.10 -8.32
CA THR A 159 27.63 20.59 -7.83
C THR A 159 27.59 19.09 -7.51
N THR A 160 28.75 18.51 -7.19
CA THR A 160 28.84 17.19 -6.56
C THR A 160 29.27 17.29 -5.08
N THR A 161 29.12 18.46 -4.46
CA THR A 161 29.53 18.70 -3.06
C THR A 161 28.36 18.41 -2.13
N PRO A 162 28.47 17.43 -1.20
CA PRO A 162 27.40 17.13 -0.24
C PRO A 162 26.93 18.37 0.50
N ALA A 163 25.62 18.52 0.66
CA ALA A 163 25.03 19.55 1.49
C ALA A 163 25.33 19.30 2.97
N PHE A 164 25.12 18.05 3.39
CA PHE A 164 25.28 17.50 4.74
C PHE A 164 26.62 16.77 4.91
N GLN A 165 26.86 16.18 6.10
CA GLN A 165 28.03 15.35 6.36
C GLN A 165 27.94 14.03 5.55
N PRO A 166 28.98 13.61 4.80
CA PRO A 166 28.87 12.43 3.93
C PRO A 166 29.09 11.08 4.63
N PHE A 167 29.82 11.07 5.75
CA PHE A 167 30.19 9.86 6.49
C PHE A 167 30.48 10.17 7.96
N GLU A 168 30.52 9.15 8.82
CA GLU A 168 31.02 9.21 10.20
C GLU A 168 31.98 8.04 10.47
N VAL A 169 32.91 8.16 11.43
CA VAL A 169 33.93 7.15 11.74
C VAL A 169 33.93 6.82 13.23
N VAL A 170 33.17 5.79 13.60
CA VAL A 170 33.01 5.38 15.00
C VAL A 170 34.12 4.42 15.40
N GLU A 171 34.92 4.77 16.41
CA GLU A 171 35.97 3.89 16.95
C GLU A 171 35.47 3.12 18.20
N LYS A 172 35.48 1.79 18.13
CA LYS A 172 35.20 0.89 19.28
C LYS A 172 36.28 -0.19 19.34
N GLY A 173 36.77 -0.53 20.53
CA GLY A 173 37.87 -1.52 20.68
C GLY A 173 39.19 -1.12 20.00
N GLY A 174 39.34 0.15 19.61
CA GLY A 174 40.44 0.63 18.76
C GLY A 174 40.32 0.23 17.28
N VAL A 175 39.15 -0.27 16.84
CA VAL A 175 38.79 -0.48 15.43
C VAL A 175 37.88 0.65 14.99
N LYS A 176 38.14 1.22 13.81
CA LYS A 176 37.35 2.28 13.20
C LYS A 176 36.36 1.71 12.18
N VAL A 177 35.07 1.93 12.41
CA VAL A 177 34.02 1.62 11.43
C VAL A 177 33.58 2.91 10.76
N GLY A 178 33.84 3.02 9.46
CA GLY A 178 33.41 4.14 8.63
C GLY A 178 32.02 3.89 8.07
N PHE A 179 31.05 4.68 8.50
CA PHE A 179 29.68 4.67 7.99
C PHE A 179 29.54 5.73 6.90
N ILE A 180 29.22 5.32 5.68
CA ILE A 180 28.88 6.25 4.59
C ILE A 180 27.36 6.35 4.52
N GLY A 181 26.83 7.57 4.48
CA GLY A 181 25.39 7.82 4.37
C GLY A 181 24.96 7.99 2.92
N ALA A 182 23.74 7.57 2.58
CA ALA A 182 23.08 7.92 1.32
C ALA A 182 21.56 7.88 1.46
N THR A 183 20.86 8.61 0.59
CA THR A 183 19.41 8.79 0.56
C THR A 183 18.89 8.50 -0.85
N THR A 184 17.67 7.96 -1.00
CA THR A 184 17.09 7.60 -2.30
C THR A 184 17.15 8.73 -3.33
N GLU A 185 17.41 8.37 -4.60
CA GLU A 185 17.55 9.32 -5.70
C GLU A 185 16.22 10.03 -6.02
N ASP A 186 15.08 9.45 -5.63
CA ASP A 186 13.73 9.96 -5.91
C ASP A 186 13.27 11.08 -4.93
N LEU A 187 14.04 11.34 -3.86
CA LEU A 187 13.78 12.39 -2.86
C LEU A 187 13.47 13.76 -3.50
N ILE A 188 14.25 14.16 -4.51
CA ILE A 188 14.07 15.42 -5.23
C ILE A 188 13.87 15.08 -6.71
N PRO A 189 12.69 15.36 -7.31
CA PRO A 189 11.65 16.28 -6.83
C PRO A 189 10.43 15.61 -6.14
N GLY A 190 10.49 14.30 -5.84
CA GLY A 190 9.28 13.51 -5.54
C GLY A 190 8.78 13.58 -4.09
N LEU A 191 9.61 13.13 -3.15
CA LEU A 191 9.14 12.68 -1.82
C LEU A 191 8.93 13.80 -0.79
N VAL A 192 9.43 15.01 -1.04
CA VAL A 192 9.36 16.14 -0.09
C VAL A 192 8.96 17.44 -0.77
N SER A 193 8.45 18.40 0.01
CA SER A 193 8.03 19.71 -0.51
C SER A 193 9.18 20.42 -1.24
N PRO A 194 9.03 20.80 -2.53
CA PRO A 194 10.11 21.41 -3.31
C PRO A 194 10.71 22.68 -2.69
N GLY A 195 9.90 23.46 -1.95
CA GLY A 195 10.38 24.65 -1.22
C GLY A 195 11.20 24.31 0.03
N GLY A 196 11.05 23.12 0.61
CA GLY A 196 11.85 22.64 1.73
C GLY A 196 13.27 22.23 1.33
N VAL A 197 13.50 21.94 0.04
CA VAL A 197 14.78 21.47 -0.52
C VAL A 197 15.33 22.40 -1.61
N GLU A 198 14.95 23.68 -1.61
CA GLU A 198 15.47 24.68 -2.56
C GLU A 198 17.02 24.74 -2.47
N GLY A 199 17.69 24.74 -3.63
CA GLY A 199 19.16 24.73 -3.73
C GLY A 199 19.83 23.37 -3.43
N LEU A 200 19.06 22.31 -3.19
CA LEU A 200 19.54 20.92 -3.09
C LEU A 200 19.27 20.13 -4.39
N ALA A 201 20.04 19.07 -4.60
CA ALA A 201 19.83 18.11 -5.68
C ALA A 201 20.34 16.72 -5.27
N MET A 202 19.85 15.66 -5.93
CA MET A 202 20.37 14.31 -5.74
C MET A 202 21.49 13.99 -6.72
N ALA A 203 22.64 13.58 -6.18
CA ALA A 203 23.71 12.94 -6.94
C ALA A 203 23.51 11.41 -6.96
N PRO A 204 24.06 10.68 -7.95
CA PRO A 204 23.93 9.23 -7.99
C PRO A 204 24.60 8.55 -6.79
N VAL A 205 23.87 7.71 -6.07
CA VAL A 205 24.29 7.06 -4.80
C VAL A 205 25.62 6.35 -5.00
N VAL A 206 25.71 5.48 -6.01
CA VAL A 206 26.92 4.70 -6.34
C VAL A 206 28.14 5.59 -6.55
N SER A 207 27.97 6.76 -7.18
CA SER A 207 29.07 7.67 -7.48
C SER A 207 29.66 8.30 -6.22
N GLN A 208 28.80 8.80 -5.32
CA GLN A 208 29.25 9.45 -4.09
C GLN A 208 29.72 8.43 -3.05
N VAL A 209 29.03 7.30 -2.88
CA VAL A 209 29.47 6.23 -1.97
C VAL A 209 30.85 5.69 -2.40
N ASN A 210 31.10 5.51 -3.70
CA ASN A 210 32.40 5.04 -4.17
C ASN A 210 33.52 6.07 -3.97
N ARG A 211 33.23 7.36 -4.15
CA ARG A 211 34.15 8.47 -3.86
C ARG A 211 34.55 8.52 -2.38
N TYR A 212 33.59 8.41 -1.47
CA TYR A 212 33.89 8.43 -0.03
C TYR A 212 34.49 7.11 0.45
N ALA A 213 34.15 5.97 -0.14
CA ALA A 213 34.84 4.71 0.12
C ALA A 213 36.31 4.73 -0.37
N GLU A 214 36.62 5.47 -1.44
CA GLU A 214 38.01 5.73 -1.84
C GLU A 214 38.71 6.63 -0.81
N GLN A 215 38.14 7.79 -0.45
CA GLN A 215 38.71 8.70 0.55
C GLN A 215 38.98 8.01 1.90
N LEU A 216 38.03 7.23 2.43
CA LEU A 216 38.17 6.60 3.75
C LEU A 216 39.19 5.44 3.80
N THR A 217 39.87 5.14 2.68
CA THR A 217 40.86 4.06 2.54
C THR A 217 42.03 4.42 1.61
N ASP A 218 42.33 5.72 1.42
CA ASP A 218 43.41 6.17 0.52
C ASP A 218 44.79 6.25 1.21
N GLY A 219 44.81 6.18 2.55
CA GLY A 219 46.00 6.22 3.39
C GLY A 219 46.43 7.62 3.82
N VAL A 220 45.57 8.65 3.69
CA VAL A 220 45.90 10.04 4.03
C VAL A 220 45.44 10.41 5.45
N ASP A 221 46.37 10.29 6.40
CA ASP A 221 46.19 10.67 7.81
C ASP A 221 45.35 11.96 8.00
N GLY A 222 44.16 11.80 8.59
CA GLY A 222 43.26 12.91 8.96
C GLY A 222 42.14 13.24 7.96
N ASN A 223 41.97 12.46 6.89
CA ASN A 223 40.84 12.60 5.95
C ASN A 223 39.55 11.85 6.37
N GLY A 224 39.65 10.93 7.34
CA GLY A 224 38.60 9.96 7.70
C GLY A 224 39.02 8.47 7.73
N GLU A 225 40.26 8.10 7.36
CA GLU A 225 40.78 6.70 7.37
C GLU A 225 40.15 5.73 8.39
N ALA A 226 39.50 4.67 7.88
CA ALA A 226 38.75 3.66 8.64
C ALA A 226 39.16 2.21 8.29
N ASP A 227 39.00 1.28 9.23
CA ASP A 227 39.42 -0.12 9.09
C ASP A 227 38.38 -0.97 8.33
N VAL A 228 37.10 -0.66 8.51
CA VAL A 228 35.96 -1.36 7.87
C VAL A 228 34.92 -0.32 7.43
N LEU A 229 34.38 -0.46 6.22
CA LEU A 229 33.32 0.42 5.72
C LEU A 229 31.94 -0.26 5.68
N VAL A 230 30.92 0.47 6.11
CA VAL A 230 29.49 0.09 6.04
C VAL A 230 28.73 1.21 5.34
N LEU A 231 27.82 0.85 4.42
CA LEU A 231 26.88 1.80 3.82
C LEU A 231 25.58 1.78 4.63
N LEU A 232 25.16 2.94 5.12
CA LEU A 232 23.81 3.19 5.61
C LEU A 232 23.06 3.93 4.49
N VAL A 233 22.14 3.25 3.79
CA VAL A 233 21.44 3.83 2.65
C VAL A 233 19.93 3.81 2.83
N HIS A 234 19.32 4.98 2.77
CA HIS A 234 17.87 5.14 2.77
C HIS A 234 17.29 4.90 1.36
N GLU A 235 17.41 3.65 0.92
CA GLU A 235 16.91 3.05 -0.32
C GLU A 235 16.89 1.51 -0.11
N GLY A 236 16.01 0.76 -0.77
CA GLY A 236 15.77 -0.63 -0.40
C GLY A 236 15.19 -1.55 -1.48
N ALA A 237 15.06 -2.83 -1.14
CA ALA A 237 14.40 -3.80 -2.01
C ALA A 237 12.87 -3.71 -1.85
N ALA A 238 12.15 -3.48 -2.95
CA ALA A 238 10.70 -3.27 -2.98
C ALA A 238 9.87 -4.37 -2.30
N THR A 239 10.42 -5.59 -2.15
CA THR A 239 9.90 -6.59 -1.22
C THR A 239 11.05 -7.30 -0.49
N GLY A 240 10.73 -8.13 0.51
CA GLY A 240 11.71 -9.01 1.16
C GLY A 240 12.36 -10.07 0.24
N ALA A 241 11.96 -10.18 -1.04
CA ALA A 241 12.53 -11.15 -1.97
C ALA A 241 13.95 -10.75 -2.44
N ARG A 242 14.88 -11.71 -2.42
CA ARG A 242 16.28 -11.50 -2.86
C ARG A 242 16.40 -11.01 -4.32
N ALA A 243 15.42 -11.29 -5.16
CA ALA A 243 15.40 -10.83 -6.56
C ALA A 243 15.40 -9.29 -6.63
N ASP A 244 14.60 -8.64 -5.79
CA ASP A 244 14.40 -7.19 -5.80
C ASP A 244 15.66 -6.47 -5.26
N ALA A 245 16.34 -7.09 -4.28
CA ALA A 245 17.67 -6.67 -3.82
C ALA A 245 18.79 -6.76 -4.90
N THR A 246 18.48 -7.33 -6.08
CA THR A 246 19.37 -7.43 -7.25
C THR A 246 18.80 -6.79 -8.52
N ALA A 247 17.69 -6.05 -8.43
CA ALA A 247 16.98 -5.46 -9.57
C ALA A 247 16.61 -3.97 -9.34
N GLY A 248 16.05 -3.32 -10.36
CA GLY A 248 15.49 -1.96 -10.22
C GLY A 248 16.52 -0.86 -9.90
N VAL A 249 16.19 0.00 -8.93
CA VAL A 249 17.06 1.07 -8.41
C VAL A 249 18.11 0.50 -7.46
N PHE A 250 17.66 -0.14 -6.38
CA PHE A 250 18.52 -0.68 -5.34
C PHE A 250 19.51 -1.75 -5.85
N GLY A 251 19.12 -2.55 -6.85
CA GLY A 251 20.03 -3.48 -7.55
C GLY A 251 21.23 -2.80 -8.23
N ARG A 252 21.12 -1.54 -8.65
CA ARG A 252 22.28 -0.74 -9.13
C ARG A 252 23.21 -0.36 -7.99
N ILE A 253 22.66 -0.12 -6.80
CA ILE A 253 23.42 0.22 -5.59
C ILE A 253 24.15 -1.03 -5.08
N THR A 254 23.43 -2.14 -4.86
CA THR A 254 24.02 -3.37 -4.30
C THR A 254 25.13 -3.95 -5.18
N SER A 255 24.99 -3.88 -6.51
CA SER A 255 26.01 -4.32 -7.47
C SER A 255 27.06 -3.26 -7.85
N GLY A 256 26.77 -1.96 -7.76
CA GLY A 256 27.65 -0.87 -8.19
C GLY A 256 28.54 -0.28 -7.09
N VAL A 257 28.13 -0.38 -5.82
CA VAL A 257 28.92 0.12 -4.68
C VAL A 257 30.20 -0.69 -4.50
N SER A 258 31.32 -0.02 -4.28
CA SER A 258 32.69 -0.54 -4.17
C SER A 258 32.81 -1.77 -3.28
N GLU A 259 33.68 -2.71 -3.63
CA GLU A 259 34.00 -3.90 -2.82
C GLU A 259 34.65 -3.57 -1.46
N ARG A 260 35.13 -2.33 -1.29
CA ARG A 260 35.57 -1.79 0.01
C ARG A 260 34.45 -1.73 1.06
N VAL A 261 33.21 -1.53 0.61
CA VAL A 261 32.02 -1.49 1.48
C VAL A 261 31.62 -2.92 1.83
N SER A 262 31.87 -3.28 3.09
CA SER A 262 31.79 -4.66 3.60
C SER A 262 30.35 -5.13 3.85
N ALA A 263 29.41 -4.21 4.07
CA ALA A 263 27.98 -4.49 4.19
C ALA A 263 27.15 -3.27 3.78
N ILE A 264 25.89 -3.52 3.43
CA ILE A 264 24.87 -2.50 3.16
C ILE A 264 23.73 -2.70 4.16
N VAL A 265 23.44 -1.68 4.95
CA VAL A 265 22.22 -1.58 5.76
C VAL A 265 21.28 -0.62 5.03
N SER A 266 20.04 -1.05 4.81
CA SER A 266 19.06 -0.39 3.94
C SER A 266 17.75 -0.11 4.65
N ALA A 267 16.91 0.76 4.06
CA ALA A 267 15.68 1.30 4.66
C ALA A 267 14.64 1.66 3.58
N HIS A 268 13.75 2.63 3.87
CA HIS A 268 12.76 3.24 2.96
C HIS A 268 11.59 2.31 2.58
N THR A 269 11.88 1.10 2.11
CA THR A 269 10.87 0.17 1.56
C THR A 269 10.09 -0.63 2.63
N HIS A 270 10.37 -0.42 3.92
CA HIS A 270 9.79 -1.14 5.07
C HIS A 270 9.84 -2.69 4.97
N ALA A 271 10.73 -3.22 4.13
CA ALA A 271 10.86 -4.63 3.81
C ALA A 271 11.80 -5.33 4.80
N THR A 272 11.36 -6.42 5.43
CA THR A 272 12.21 -7.19 6.35
C THR A 272 13.06 -8.21 5.58
N TYR A 273 14.38 -8.06 5.57
CA TYR A 273 15.30 -9.03 4.96
C TYR A 273 16.72 -9.04 5.54
N SER A 274 17.39 -10.19 5.43
CA SER A 274 18.86 -10.30 5.44
C SER A 274 19.29 -11.20 4.29
N HIS A 275 20.01 -10.65 3.32
CA HIS A 275 20.44 -11.34 2.10
C HIS A 275 21.96 -11.32 1.95
N SER A 276 22.50 -12.38 1.36
CA SER A 276 23.86 -12.42 0.82
C SER A 276 23.80 -12.05 -0.66
N VAL A 277 24.42 -10.94 -1.07
CA VAL A 277 24.27 -10.34 -2.42
C VAL A 277 25.64 -10.06 -3.04
N PRO A 278 25.88 -10.42 -4.32
CA PRO A 278 27.16 -10.19 -4.97
C PRO A 278 27.41 -8.70 -5.24
N GLY A 279 28.53 -8.18 -4.75
CA GLY A 279 29.05 -6.87 -5.12
C GLY A 279 29.70 -6.84 -6.52
N PRO A 280 30.34 -5.72 -6.90
CA PRO A 280 30.84 -5.48 -8.26
C PRO A 280 31.88 -6.49 -8.76
N THR A 281 32.60 -7.16 -7.86
CA THR A 281 33.61 -8.19 -8.16
C THR A 281 33.09 -9.62 -8.01
N GLY A 282 31.77 -9.80 -7.77
CA GLY A 282 31.13 -11.10 -7.60
C GLY A 282 31.34 -11.75 -6.22
N VAL A 283 31.97 -11.04 -5.29
CA VAL A 283 32.04 -11.43 -3.87
C VAL A 283 30.72 -11.07 -3.21
N ASP A 284 30.09 -12.05 -2.56
CA ASP A 284 28.87 -11.88 -1.78
C ASP A 284 29.15 -11.06 -0.50
N ARG A 285 28.29 -10.06 -0.21
CA ARG A 285 28.27 -9.30 1.06
C ARG A 285 26.86 -9.25 1.67
N PRO A 286 26.73 -8.95 2.98
CA PRO A 286 25.43 -8.74 3.59
C PRO A 286 24.71 -7.49 3.05
N VAL A 287 23.42 -7.63 2.81
CA VAL A 287 22.47 -6.55 2.50
C VAL A 287 21.22 -6.78 3.34
N ILE A 288 20.91 -5.90 4.28
CA ILE A 288 19.82 -6.09 5.26
C ILE A 288 18.89 -4.88 5.40
N GLN A 289 17.66 -5.11 5.85
CA GLN A 289 16.68 -4.09 6.25
C GLN A 289 15.75 -4.67 7.32
N THR A 290 15.39 -3.88 8.33
CA THR A 290 14.74 -4.39 9.55
C THR A 290 13.21 -4.48 9.46
N GLY A 291 12.61 -4.20 8.30
CA GLY A 291 11.21 -3.81 8.24
C GLY A 291 11.11 -2.34 8.59
N SER A 292 10.31 -1.97 9.58
CA SER A 292 10.20 -0.60 10.09
C SER A 292 9.72 -0.58 11.56
N TYR A 293 9.50 0.62 12.10
CA TYR A 293 8.74 0.90 13.33
C TYR A 293 9.31 0.30 14.63
N GLY A 294 10.56 -0.16 14.64
CA GLY A 294 11.14 -0.91 15.77
C GLY A 294 10.43 -2.24 16.03
N VAL A 295 9.85 -2.87 15.00
CA VAL A 295 9.36 -4.26 15.06
C VAL A 295 10.54 -5.23 15.18
N ASN A 296 11.58 -5.02 14.38
CA ASN A 296 12.85 -5.73 14.44
C ASN A 296 14.04 -4.78 14.68
N TYR A 297 15.19 -5.37 14.94
CA TYR A 297 16.52 -4.77 14.86
C TYR A 297 17.41 -5.63 13.96
N GLY A 298 18.35 -5.01 13.27
CA GLY A 298 19.43 -5.70 12.57
C GLY A 298 20.64 -5.87 13.49
N HIS A 299 21.42 -6.91 13.22
CA HIS A 299 22.61 -7.27 13.97
C HIS A 299 23.70 -7.70 12.99
N LEU A 300 24.66 -6.81 12.72
CA LEU A 300 25.89 -7.10 11.99
C LEU A 300 27.03 -7.33 13.01
N GLN A 301 27.59 -8.54 13.02
CA GLN A 301 28.80 -8.83 13.80
C GLN A 301 30.01 -8.86 12.89
N LEU A 302 30.96 -7.94 13.13
CA LEU A 302 32.26 -7.86 12.49
C LEU A 302 33.31 -8.55 13.37
N THR A 303 34.18 -9.37 12.77
CA THR A 303 35.43 -9.82 13.39
C THR A 303 36.59 -9.20 12.64
N VAL A 304 37.39 -8.39 13.31
CA VAL A 304 38.50 -7.64 12.75
C VAL A 304 39.81 -8.08 13.39
N GLY A 305 40.80 -8.42 12.57
CA GLY A 305 42.09 -8.91 13.02
C GLY A 305 42.94 -7.86 13.74
N ALA A 306 43.99 -8.31 14.43
CA ALA A 306 44.98 -7.43 15.05
C ALA A 306 45.75 -6.55 14.02
N ASP A 307 45.69 -6.90 12.74
CA ASP A 307 46.21 -6.16 11.58
C ASP A 307 45.16 -5.24 10.91
N LYS A 308 44.00 -5.06 11.56
CA LYS A 308 42.85 -4.25 11.12
C LYS A 308 42.13 -4.76 9.87
N GLN A 309 42.41 -5.98 9.42
CA GLN A 309 41.65 -6.57 8.30
C GLN A 309 40.36 -7.23 8.81
N LEU A 310 39.25 -7.07 8.08
CA LEU A 310 38.00 -7.78 8.35
C LEU A 310 38.20 -9.28 8.05
N THR A 311 38.16 -10.14 9.07
CA THR A 311 38.36 -11.59 8.95
C THR A 311 37.05 -12.38 8.92
N GLY A 312 35.93 -11.76 9.33
CA GLY A 312 34.61 -12.36 9.23
C GLY A 312 33.49 -11.33 9.43
N ILE A 313 32.34 -11.58 8.79
CA ILE A 313 31.11 -10.82 8.97
C ILE A 313 29.91 -11.76 8.98
N THR A 314 28.95 -11.50 9.87
CA THR A 314 27.62 -12.14 9.84
C THR A 314 26.54 -11.09 10.06
N ALA A 315 25.37 -11.26 9.46
CA ALA A 315 24.26 -10.32 9.59
C ALA A 315 22.90 -11.05 9.66
N ASP A 316 22.07 -10.69 10.64
CA ASP A 316 20.69 -11.18 10.73
C ASP A 316 19.73 -10.17 11.37
N VAL A 317 18.43 -10.32 11.11
CA VAL A 317 17.37 -9.41 11.58
C VAL A 317 16.48 -10.15 12.57
N ARG A 318 16.13 -9.50 13.68
CA ARG A 318 15.43 -10.12 14.81
C ARG A 318 14.35 -9.22 15.39
N SER A 319 13.18 -9.77 15.68
CA SER A 319 12.10 -9.04 16.37
C SER A 319 12.56 -8.51 17.73
N VAL A 320 12.36 -7.21 17.98
CA VAL A 320 12.67 -6.55 19.26
C VAL A 320 11.76 -7.16 20.35
N ASN A 321 10.48 -7.35 20.05
CA ASN A 321 9.51 -8.02 20.93
C ASN A 321 9.83 -9.52 21.14
N GLY A 322 10.41 -10.18 20.14
CA GLY A 322 10.91 -11.56 20.24
C GLY A 322 12.17 -11.71 21.11
N ASP A 323 12.88 -10.63 21.43
CA ASP A 323 14.13 -10.69 22.17
C ASP A 323 13.89 -10.90 23.68
N THR A 324 14.36 -12.03 24.21
CA THR A 324 14.24 -12.40 25.62
C THR A 324 15.38 -11.84 26.50
N ARG A 325 16.30 -11.05 25.95
CA ARG A 325 17.32 -10.34 26.76
C ARG A 325 16.64 -9.34 27.70
N VAL A 326 17.24 -9.17 28.87
CA VAL A 326 16.90 -8.16 29.88
C VAL A 326 18.24 -7.64 30.42
N PRO A 327 18.53 -6.33 30.32
CA PRO A 327 19.81 -5.81 30.77
C PRO A 327 19.86 -5.70 32.30
N ALA A 328 21.07 -5.73 32.85
CA ALA A 328 21.34 -5.61 34.28
C ALA A 328 21.36 -4.14 34.74
N ASP A 329 21.93 -3.25 33.91
CA ASP A 329 21.72 -1.81 33.99
C ASP A 329 20.41 -1.46 33.27
N ARG A 330 19.67 -0.50 33.83
CA ARG A 330 18.39 -0.03 33.30
C ARG A 330 18.35 1.47 33.06
N THR A 331 19.47 2.18 33.23
CA THR A 331 19.50 3.65 33.22
C THR A 331 18.83 4.22 31.96
N SER A 332 19.29 3.82 30.77
CA SER A 332 18.67 4.17 29.48
C SER A 332 17.21 3.69 29.35
N VAL A 333 16.93 2.45 29.77
CA VAL A 333 15.58 1.85 29.69
C VAL A 333 14.54 2.62 30.52
N ASP A 334 14.91 3.00 31.74
CA ASP A 334 14.04 3.70 32.69
C ASP A 334 13.95 5.20 32.35
N GLU A 335 15.00 5.80 31.77
CA GLU A 335 15.00 7.16 31.21
C GLU A 335 14.10 7.29 29.98
N VAL A 336 14.25 6.40 28.98
CA VAL A 336 13.35 6.32 27.82
C VAL A 336 11.91 6.05 28.26
N THR A 337 11.68 5.23 29.28
CA THR A 337 10.35 5.04 29.87
C THR A 337 9.79 6.35 30.45
N GLY A 338 10.65 7.18 31.07
CA GLY A 338 10.30 8.53 31.53
C GLY A 338 9.93 9.48 30.40
N ILE A 339 10.74 9.52 29.33
CA ILE A 339 10.52 10.34 28.12
C ILE A 339 9.16 9.99 27.49
N VAL A 340 8.89 8.70 27.24
CA VAL A 340 7.59 8.26 26.67
C VAL A 340 6.42 8.58 27.60
N THR A 341 6.59 8.46 28.92
CA THR A 341 5.55 8.81 29.89
C THR A 341 5.24 10.32 29.89
N ALA A 342 6.26 11.18 29.79
CA ALA A 342 6.10 12.62 29.68
C ALA A 342 5.44 13.01 28.34
N ALA A 343 5.89 12.41 27.24
CA ALA A 343 5.37 12.63 25.90
C ALA A 343 3.87 12.33 25.80
N LYS A 344 3.41 11.23 26.41
CA LYS A 344 1.98 10.88 26.50
C LYS A 344 1.18 11.91 27.29
N ALA A 345 1.69 12.34 28.44
CA ALA A 345 1.00 13.34 29.27
C ALA A 345 0.89 14.71 28.58
N PHE A 346 1.86 15.07 27.73
CA PHE A 346 1.79 16.27 26.88
C PHE A 346 0.77 16.08 25.73
N ALA A 347 0.82 14.94 25.03
CA ALA A 347 -0.11 14.63 23.94
C ALA A 347 -1.57 14.53 24.40
N ASP A 348 -1.83 14.12 25.64
CA ASP A 348 -3.17 14.14 26.26
C ASP A 348 -3.69 15.58 26.50
N VAL A 349 -2.81 16.56 26.72
CA VAL A 349 -3.18 17.97 26.95
C VAL A 349 -3.33 18.73 25.63
N GLU A 350 -2.34 18.64 24.75
CA GLU A 350 -2.35 19.32 23.46
C GLU A 350 -3.35 18.69 22.50
N GLY A 351 -3.55 17.37 22.58
CA GLY A 351 -4.54 16.64 21.79
C GLY A 351 -5.98 17.00 22.08
N ALA A 352 -6.27 17.55 23.27
CA ALA A 352 -7.60 18.05 23.65
C ALA A 352 -7.90 19.46 23.11
N LYS A 353 -7.04 20.02 22.24
CA LYS A 353 -7.30 21.29 21.55
C LYS A 353 -8.23 21.07 20.35
N PRO A 354 -9.14 22.02 20.08
CA PRO A 354 -9.95 22.01 18.87
C PRO A 354 -9.06 22.14 17.63
N LEU A 355 -9.37 21.34 16.62
CA LEU A 355 -8.75 21.35 15.30
C LEU A 355 -9.70 21.96 14.26
N GLY A 356 -10.99 21.65 14.36
CA GLY A 356 -12.05 22.20 13.50
C GLY A 356 -13.43 21.83 14.03
N THR A 357 -14.47 21.92 13.19
CA THR A 357 -15.84 21.53 13.54
C THR A 357 -16.52 20.67 12.47
N ILE A 358 -17.54 19.92 12.88
CA ILE A 358 -18.40 19.10 12.01
C ILE A 358 -19.88 19.47 12.18
N THR A 359 -20.69 19.35 11.13
CA THR A 359 -22.13 19.69 11.17
C THR A 359 -23.04 18.52 11.56
N GLY A 360 -22.47 17.34 11.79
CA GLY A 360 -23.16 16.09 12.13
C GLY A 360 -22.14 14.96 12.25
N ASP A 361 -22.57 13.77 12.68
CA ASP A 361 -21.66 12.64 12.86
C ASP A 361 -21.08 12.15 11.52
N ILE A 362 -19.78 11.87 11.48
CA ILE A 362 -19.08 11.26 10.36
C ILE A 362 -18.63 9.86 10.81
N ARG A 363 -19.32 8.83 10.32
CA ARG A 363 -19.35 7.46 10.88
C ARG A 363 -18.85 6.41 9.90
N ARG A 364 -18.32 5.31 10.43
CA ARG A 364 -18.15 4.03 9.71
C ARG A 364 -19.51 3.33 9.57
N ALA A 365 -19.57 2.39 8.63
CA ALA A 365 -20.68 1.47 8.49
C ALA A 365 -20.80 0.55 9.72
N VAL A 366 -22.04 0.16 10.04
CA VAL A 366 -22.38 -0.68 11.19
C VAL A 366 -23.15 -1.93 10.76
N GLN A 367 -23.05 -2.99 11.56
CA GLN A 367 -23.86 -4.19 11.40
C GLN A 367 -25.32 -3.93 11.84
N SER A 368 -26.20 -4.90 11.66
CA SER A 368 -27.61 -4.85 12.07
C SER A 368 -27.84 -4.62 13.57
N ASP A 369 -26.84 -4.87 14.43
CA ASP A 369 -26.86 -4.49 15.86
C ASP A 369 -26.65 -2.99 16.12
N ARG A 370 -26.27 -2.23 15.08
CA ARG A 370 -25.97 -0.80 15.05
C ARG A 370 -24.89 -0.33 16.04
N THR A 371 -24.00 -1.23 16.44
CA THR A 371 -22.88 -0.97 17.38
C THR A 371 -21.56 -1.62 16.96
N THR A 372 -21.58 -2.69 16.16
CA THR A 372 -20.41 -3.37 15.61
C THR A 372 -20.03 -2.78 14.24
N GLU A 373 -18.73 -2.58 14.00
CA GLU A 373 -18.14 -2.13 12.72
C GLU A 373 -18.48 -3.11 11.57
N ASN A 374 -19.16 -2.65 10.52
CA ASN A 374 -19.35 -3.39 9.26
C ASN A 374 -18.36 -2.89 8.21
N ARG A 375 -17.23 -3.60 8.03
CA ARG A 375 -16.25 -3.25 6.96
C ARG A 375 -16.74 -3.57 5.55
N GLY A 376 -17.87 -4.25 5.41
CA GLY A 376 -18.47 -4.58 4.13
C GLY A 376 -19.28 -3.44 3.52
N GLY A 377 -19.56 -2.35 4.25
CA GLY A 377 -20.45 -1.27 3.79
C GLY A 377 -19.80 0.10 3.59
N GLU A 378 -20.38 0.92 2.70
CA GLU A 378 -20.00 2.32 2.45
C GLU A 378 -20.30 3.17 3.69
N SER A 379 -19.53 4.23 3.87
CA SER A 379 -19.63 5.02 5.09
C SER A 379 -19.19 6.47 4.90
N THR A 380 -19.86 7.38 5.61
CA THR A 380 -19.59 8.82 5.52
C THR A 380 -18.15 9.15 5.93
N LEU A 381 -17.58 8.39 6.87
CA LEU A 381 -16.16 8.50 7.24
C LEU A 381 -15.21 7.97 6.18
N GLY A 382 -15.53 6.85 5.52
CA GLY A 382 -14.71 6.32 4.43
C GLY A 382 -14.60 7.32 3.28
N ASN A 383 -15.72 7.91 2.87
CA ASN A 383 -15.75 8.88 1.78
C ASN A 383 -15.10 10.22 2.20
N ASN A 384 -15.35 10.69 3.44
CA ASN A 384 -14.71 11.90 3.97
C ASN A 384 -13.18 11.76 4.03
N ILE A 385 -12.66 10.64 4.53
CA ILE A 385 -11.23 10.40 4.63
C ILE A 385 -10.58 10.21 3.25
N ALA A 386 -11.25 9.57 2.30
CA ALA A 386 -10.79 9.56 0.92
C ALA A 386 -10.70 10.98 0.33
N GLU A 387 -11.69 11.84 0.57
CA GLU A 387 -11.68 13.24 0.11
C GLU A 387 -10.58 14.10 0.77
N VAL A 388 -10.30 13.88 2.06
CA VAL A 388 -9.14 14.45 2.77
C VAL A 388 -7.83 14.07 2.05
N GLN A 389 -7.65 12.78 1.74
CA GLN A 389 -6.43 12.27 1.12
C GLN A 389 -6.27 12.76 -0.34
N ARG A 390 -7.36 12.82 -1.11
CA ARG A 390 -7.41 13.44 -2.45
C ARG A 390 -7.02 14.92 -2.39
N THR A 391 -7.53 15.65 -1.41
CA THR A 391 -7.25 17.08 -1.22
C THR A 391 -5.78 17.34 -0.90
N ALA A 392 -5.20 16.62 0.07
CA ALA A 392 -3.79 16.78 0.45
C ALA A 392 -2.81 16.43 -0.69
N THR A 393 -3.20 15.50 -1.57
CA THR A 393 -2.42 15.06 -2.73
C THR A 393 -2.80 15.76 -4.05
N ALA A 394 -3.67 16.78 -4.03
CA ALA A 394 -4.03 17.55 -5.22
C ALA A 394 -2.80 18.20 -5.89
N ARG A 395 -1.77 18.56 -5.12
CA ARG A 395 -0.48 19.07 -5.64
C ARG A 395 0.30 18.04 -6.47
N ASN A 396 0.08 16.74 -6.22
CA ASN A 396 0.63 15.60 -6.96
C ASN A 396 -0.28 15.19 -8.14
N GLY A 397 -1.33 15.97 -8.44
CA GLY A 397 -2.26 15.76 -9.55
C GLY A 397 -3.46 14.85 -9.24
N SER A 398 -3.71 14.51 -7.97
CA SER A 398 -4.76 13.55 -7.57
C SER A 398 -6.16 13.93 -8.07
N GLN A 399 -6.80 12.97 -8.75
CA GLN A 399 -8.17 13.08 -9.27
C GLN A 399 -9.18 12.28 -8.43
N VAL A 400 -8.76 11.13 -7.90
CA VAL A 400 -9.60 10.21 -7.12
C VAL A 400 -8.77 9.63 -5.98
N ALA A 401 -9.38 9.35 -4.83
CA ALA A 401 -8.74 8.59 -3.77
C ALA A 401 -9.62 7.43 -3.25
N PHE A 402 -8.96 6.37 -2.78
CA PHE A 402 -9.60 5.21 -2.15
C PHE A 402 -9.02 4.97 -0.74
N MET A 403 -9.91 4.73 0.23
CA MET A 403 -9.55 4.45 1.62
C MET A 403 -10.08 3.06 2.05
N ASN A 404 -9.21 2.21 2.62
CA ASN A 404 -9.64 0.91 3.12
C ASN A 404 -10.39 1.03 4.46
N PRO A 405 -11.49 0.27 4.66
CA PRO A 405 -12.32 0.38 5.85
C PRO A 405 -11.61 -0.16 7.11
N GLY A 406 -10.51 -0.91 6.93
CA GLY A 406 -9.65 -1.32 8.02
C GLY A 406 -8.76 -0.21 8.59
N GLY A 407 -8.44 0.81 7.78
CA GLY A 407 -7.64 1.96 8.18
C GLY A 407 -8.36 2.90 9.16
N LEU A 408 -9.69 2.94 9.10
CA LEU A 408 -10.56 3.78 9.93
C LEU A 408 -10.77 3.16 11.32
N ARG A 409 -10.40 3.84 12.41
CA ARG A 409 -10.36 3.20 13.75
C ARG A 409 -11.39 3.72 14.77
N THR A 410 -11.81 4.98 14.67
CA THR A 410 -12.97 5.55 15.40
C THR A 410 -13.87 6.34 14.45
N ASP A 411 -15.07 6.68 14.91
CA ASP A 411 -15.98 7.63 14.25
C ASP A 411 -15.74 9.04 14.79
N LEU A 412 -16.04 10.08 13.99
CA LEU A 412 -16.12 11.46 14.48
C LEU A 412 -17.59 11.76 14.81
N LEU A 413 -17.86 12.15 16.06
CA LEU A 413 -19.21 12.35 16.56
C LEU A 413 -19.46 13.82 16.89
N TYR A 414 -20.64 14.32 16.53
CA TYR A 414 -21.07 15.69 16.82
C TYR A 414 -21.35 15.90 18.32
N ALA A 415 -21.69 14.84 19.06
CA ALA A 415 -21.93 14.94 20.50
C ALA A 415 -20.60 15.01 21.28
N SER A 416 -20.47 16.06 22.10
CA SER A 416 -19.35 16.33 23.01
C SER A 416 -18.77 15.08 23.69
N THR A 417 -17.45 14.88 23.57
CA THR A 417 -16.74 13.78 24.25
C THR A 417 -16.23 14.15 25.64
N GLY A 418 -16.24 15.44 26.02
CA GLY A 418 -15.86 15.87 27.36
C GLY A 418 -16.27 17.31 27.76
N PRO A 419 -16.17 17.67 29.06
CA PRO A 419 -16.69 18.95 29.58
C PRO A 419 -15.99 20.23 29.08
N SER A 420 -14.90 20.10 28.32
CA SER A 420 -14.13 21.17 27.67
C SER A 420 -14.25 21.16 26.14
N ASP A 421 -15.05 20.24 25.60
CA ASP A 421 -15.23 19.95 24.18
C ASP A 421 -16.69 20.24 23.79
N PRO A 422 -16.99 21.34 23.06
CA PRO A 422 -18.35 21.69 22.67
C PRO A 422 -18.91 20.78 21.56
N ASP A 423 -20.22 20.49 21.58
CA ASP A 423 -20.91 19.78 20.49
C ASP A 423 -20.53 20.35 19.10
N GLY A 424 -20.18 19.47 18.18
CA GLY A 424 -19.71 19.77 16.84
C GLY A 424 -18.21 20.06 16.72
N THR A 425 -17.45 20.08 17.82
CA THR A 425 -15.98 20.23 17.77
C THR A 425 -15.31 18.92 17.36
N VAL A 426 -14.19 19.01 16.64
CA VAL A 426 -13.24 17.90 16.47
C VAL A 426 -11.92 18.33 17.08
N THR A 427 -11.41 17.55 18.04
CA THR A 427 -10.07 17.76 18.61
C THR A 427 -8.99 17.05 17.78
N TYR A 428 -7.74 17.50 17.92
CA TYR A 428 -6.60 16.86 17.25
C TYR A 428 -6.51 15.36 17.62
N LYS A 429 -6.79 15.01 18.90
CA LYS A 429 -6.75 13.63 19.36
C LYS A 429 -7.85 12.75 18.74
N GLU A 430 -9.00 13.31 18.40
CA GLU A 430 -10.08 12.54 17.74
C GLU A 430 -9.74 12.25 16.28
N ALA A 431 -9.22 13.23 15.53
CA ALA A 431 -8.65 13.01 14.20
C ALA A 431 -7.53 11.95 14.24
N ALA A 432 -6.60 12.08 15.18
CA ALA A 432 -5.52 11.11 15.41
C ALA A 432 -6.00 9.69 15.77
N LEU A 433 -7.20 9.54 16.33
CA LEU A 433 -7.82 8.25 16.61
C LEU A 433 -8.60 7.68 15.42
N VAL A 434 -8.89 8.47 14.38
CA VAL A 434 -9.45 7.97 13.10
C VAL A 434 -8.37 7.24 12.31
N GLN A 435 -7.20 7.89 12.12
CA GLN A 435 -6.04 7.35 11.40
C GLN A 435 -4.78 7.29 12.29
N PRO A 436 -4.71 6.37 13.27
CA PRO A 436 -3.61 6.30 14.24
C PRO A 436 -2.34 5.62 13.70
N PHE A 437 -2.36 5.12 12.47
CA PHE A 437 -1.26 4.35 11.88
C PHE A 437 -0.13 5.23 11.34
N ALA A 438 -0.41 6.51 11.05
CA ALA A 438 0.52 7.40 10.38
C ALA A 438 1.07 6.79 9.08
N ASN A 439 0.15 6.37 8.19
CA ASN A 439 0.51 5.95 6.85
C ASN A 439 0.90 7.19 6.02
N THR A 440 1.77 7.01 5.04
CA THR A 440 1.93 8.00 3.98
C THR A 440 0.85 7.89 2.91
N LEU A 441 0.65 8.96 2.14
CA LEU A 441 -0.27 9.02 1.01
C LEU A 441 0.52 8.89 -0.30
N VAL A 442 0.22 7.85 -1.06
CA VAL A 442 0.88 7.49 -2.31
C VAL A 442 -0.02 7.83 -3.48
N THR A 443 0.57 8.36 -4.55
CA THR A 443 -0.13 8.71 -5.79
C THR A 443 0.38 7.87 -6.96
N GLU A 444 -0.53 7.31 -7.75
CA GLU A 444 -0.24 6.31 -8.78
C GLU A 444 -1.16 6.51 -9.99
N ASP A 445 -0.63 6.28 -11.19
CA ASP A 445 -1.37 6.39 -12.44
C ASP A 445 -2.05 5.03 -12.70
N MET A 446 -3.38 5.01 -12.71
CA MET A 446 -4.17 3.79 -12.90
C MET A 446 -5.06 3.91 -14.13
N THR A 447 -5.10 2.84 -14.94
CA THR A 447 -6.13 2.70 -15.98
C THR A 447 -7.50 2.40 -15.39
N GLY A 448 -8.59 2.71 -16.09
CA GLY A 448 -9.94 2.34 -15.70
C GLY A 448 -10.11 0.83 -15.46
N GLN A 449 -9.40 -0.03 -16.21
CA GLN A 449 -9.36 -1.47 -15.93
C GLN A 449 -8.72 -1.79 -14.58
N GLN A 450 -7.65 -1.09 -14.17
CA GLN A 450 -7.02 -1.30 -12.87
C GLN A 450 -7.89 -0.78 -11.71
N ILE A 451 -8.60 0.33 -11.91
CA ILE A 451 -9.58 0.84 -10.95
C ILE A 451 -10.74 -0.15 -10.82
N LYS A 452 -11.26 -0.68 -11.93
CA LYS A 452 -12.26 -1.75 -11.93
C LYS A 452 -11.76 -2.99 -11.18
N ASP A 453 -10.52 -3.43 -11.45
CA ASP A 453 -9.92 -4.58 -10.76
C ASP A 453 -9.81 -4.36 -9.24
N ALA A 454 -9.49 -3.14 -8.79
CA ALA A 454 -9.47 -2.77 -7.38
C ALA A 454 -10.87 -2.82 -6.75
N LEU A 455 -11.89 -2.30 -7.45
CA LEU A 455 -13.28 -2.36 -7.00
C LEU A 455 -13.84 -3.80 -6.97
N GLU A 456 -13.43 -4.68 -7.88
CA GLU A 456 -13.76 -6.13 -7.83
C GLU A 456 -13.09 -6.86 -6.67
N GLN A 457 -11.94 -6.37 -6.19
CA GLN A 457 -11.20 -6.94 -5.05
C GLN A 457 -11.85 -6.64 -3.68
N GLN A 458 -12.82 -5.71 -3.63
CA GLN A 458 -13.65 -5.48 -2.45
C GLN A 458 -14.39 -6.77 -2.02
N TRP A 459 -14.86 -7.58 -2.98
CA TRP A 459 -15.26 -8.96 -2.71
C TRP A 459 -14.00 -9.80 -2.49
N GLN A 460 -13.77 -10.21 -1.25
CA GLN A 460 -12.54 -10.87 -0.80
C GLN A 460 -12.49 -12.37 -1.20
N PRO A 461 -11.32 -13.02 -1.16
CA PRO A 461 -11.20 -14.45 -1.40
C PRO A 461 -12.06 -15.33 -0.46
N ASP A 462 -12.62 -16.41 -1.02
CA ASP A 462 -13.47 -17.36 -0.29
C ASP A 462 -12.78 -17.93 0.95
N GLY A 463 -13.51 -18.00 2.06
CA GLY A 463 -13.03 -18.57 3.33
C GLY A 463 -12.24 -17.60 4.22
N LEU A 464 -12.00 -16.34 3.79
CA LEU A 464 -11.51 -15.29 4.69
C LEU A 464 -12.60 -14.86 5.70
N PRO A 465 -12.22 -14.39 6.91
CA PRO A 465 -13.17 -13.99 7.96
C PRO A 465 -13.91 -12.68 7.67
N ARG A 466 -13.58 -11.99 6.57
CA ARG A 466 -14.29 -10.81 6.05
C ARG A 466 -14.51 -11.05 4.55
N PRO A 467 -15.75 -11.29 4.08
CA PRO A 467 -16.02 -11.59 2.68
C PRO A 467 -16.09 -10.34 1.80
N PHE A 468 -16.25 -9.16 2.41
CA PHE A 468 -16.33 -7.86 1.75
C PHE A 468 -15.47 -6.85 2.54
N LEU A 469 -14.74 -6.00 1.83
CA LEU A 469 -14.12 -4.77 2.33
C LEU A 469 -14.49 -3.61 1.39
N LYS A 470 -15.44 -2.75 1.74
CA LYS A 470 -15.86 -1.63 0.88
C LYS A 470 -14.87 -0.49 1.00
N LEU A 471 -14.33 -0.03 -0.13
CA LEU A 471 -13.47 1.14 -0.19
C LEU A 471 -14.32 2.40 0.00
N GLY A 472 -13.90 3.28 0.90
CA GLY A 472 -14.38 4.66 0.93
C GLY A 472 -13.80 5.42 -0.26
N ILE A 473 -14.59 6.30 -0.88
CA ILE A 473 -14.26 6.97 -2.14
C ILE A 473 -14.43 8.48 -2.05
N SER A 474 -13.49 9.20 -2.65
CA SER A 474 -13.45 10.67 -2.66
C SER A 474 -14.63 11.28 -3.44
N GLN A 475 -14.89 12.57 -3.23
CA GLN A 475 -15.98 13.26 -3.91
C GLN A 475 -15.82 13.20 -5.43
N GLY A 476 -16.95 13.14 -6.13
CA GLY A 476 -17.01 13.10 -7.61
C GLY A 476 -16.89 11.70 -8.20
N PHE A 477 -16.16 10.78 -7.57
CA PHE A 477 -16.05 9.39 -8.06
C PHE A 477 -17.27 8.56 -7.65
N ALA A 478 -17.86 7.83 -8.60
CA ALA A 478 -18.95 6.90 -8.35
C ALA A 478 -18.86 5.64 -9.22
N TYR A 479 -19.53 4.57 -8.80
CA TYR A 479 -19.66 3.35 -9.61
C TYR A 479 -21.00 2.64 -9.42
N THR A 480 -21.34 1.80 -10.40
CA THR A 480 -22.47 0.87 -10.34
C THR A 480 -21.97 -0.57 -10.41
N TYR A 481 -22.70 -1.49 -9.76
CA TYR A 481 -22.35 -2.90 -9.77
C TYR A 481 -23.58 -3.81 -9.73
N ASP A 482 -23.45 -5.04 -10.22
CA ASP A 482 -24.47 -6.07 -10.19
C ASP A 482 -24.04 -7.19 -9.20
N PRO A 483 -24.61 -7.25 -7.99
CA PRO A 483 -24.19 -8.20 -6.96
C PRO A 483 -24.43 -9.67 -7.37
N ALA A 484 -25.32 -9.94 -8.33
CA ALA A 484 -25.64 -11.30 -8.77
C ALA A 484 -24.57 -11.91 -9.69
N ARG A 485 -23.61 -11.12 -10.19
CA ARG A 485 -22.58 -11.59 -11.14
C ARG A 485 -21.41 -12.34 -10.51
N GLY A 486 -20.61 -12.95 -11.39
CA GLY A 486 -19.32 -13.54 -11.05
C GLY A 486 -18.33 -12.51 -10.49
N ARG A 487 -17.40 -12.97 -9.66
CA ARG A 487 -16.32 -12.14 -9.10
C ARG A 487 -15.35 -11.75 -10.22
N GLY A 488 -15.12 -10.46 -10.44
CA GLY A 488 -14.42 -9.91 -11.61
C GLY A 488 -15.35 -9.30 -12.67
N GLU A 489 -16.66 -9.54 -12.57
CA GLU A 489 -17.68 -9.15 -13.56
C GLU A 489 -18.80 -8.26 -12.97
N ARG A 490 -18.71 -7.88 -11.69
CA ARG A 490 -19.75 -7.16 -10.96
C ARG A 490 -19.82 -5.68 -11.30
N ILE A 491 -18.70 -4.99 -11.39
CA ILE A 491 -18.66 -3.56 -11.68
C ILE A 491 -19.19 -3.32 -13.10
N THR A 492 -20.31 -2.62 -13.22
CA THR A 492 -21.06 -2.39 -14.46
C THR A 492 -20.78 -1.03 -15.09
N GLY A 493 -20.31 -0.06 -14.30
CA GLY A 493 -19.89 1.26 -14.79
C GLY A 493 -19.20 2.07 -13.69
N MET A 494 -18.40 3.06 -14.09
CA MET A 494 -17.69 4.00 -13.21
C MET A 494 -17.75 5.40 -13.81
N SER A 495 -17.72 6.44 -12.97
CA SER A 495 -17.69 7.84 -13.41
C SER A 495 -16.89 8.73 -12.45
N LEU A 496 -16.44 9.88 -12.97
CA LEU A 496 -15.86 10.98 -12.19
C LEU A 496 -16.59 12.27 -12.58
N ASP A 497 -17.11 13.00 -11.59
CA ASP A 497 -17.91 14.22 -11.74
C ASP A 497 -19.13 14.07 -12.68
N GLY A 498 -19.60 12.84 -12.84
CA GLY A 498 -20.71 12.45 -13.73
C GLY A 498 -20.28 11.92 -15.10
N GLU A 499 -19.05 12.20 -15.53
CA GLU A 499 -18.51 11.71 -16.81
C GLU A 499 -18.08 10.23 -16.70
N PRO A 500 -18.46 9.34 -17.64
CA PRO A 500 -18.07 7.92 -17.60
C PRO A 500 -16.56 7.71 -17.76
N ILE A 501 -16.01 6.73 -17.03
CA ILE A 501 -14.61 6.31 -17.15
C ILE A 501 -14.52 5.06 -18.04
N ALA A 502 -13.77 5.15 -19.15
CA ALA A 502 -13.44 4.01 -20.01
C ALA A 502 -12.34 3.12 -19.38
N LEU A 503 -12.22 1.89 -19.85
CA LEU A 503 -11.25 0.92 -19.29
C LEU A 503 -9.78 1.27 -19.61
N ASP A 504 -9.56 2.06 -20.66
CA ASP A 504 -8.26 2.55 -21.13
C ASP A 504 -7.96 4.01 -20.73
N ASP A 505 -8.93 4.74 -20.17
CA ASP A 505 -8.67 6.05 -19.53
C ASP A 505 -7.67 5.89 -18.39
N THR A 506 -6.79 6.88 -18.20
CA THR A 506 -5.82 6.89 -17.09
C THR A 506 -6.12 8.04 -16.14
N LEU A 507 -6.26 7.72 -14.85
CA LEU A 507 -6.49 8.68 -13.78
C LEU A 507 -5.33 8.67 -12.78
N LYS A 508 -5.01 9.83 -12.20
CA LYS A 508 -4.12 9.92 -11.03
C LYS A 508 -4.89 9.59 -9.77
N VAL A 509 -4.62 8.42 -9.21
CA VAL A 509 -5.27 7.87 -8.01
C VAL A 509 -4.40 8.09 -6.78
N THR A 510 -5.02 8.31 -5.63
CA THR A 510 -4.36 8.33 -4.31
C THR A 510 -4.87 7.22 -3.43
N VAL A 511 -3.94 6.58 -2.72
CA VAL A 511 -4.22 5.61 -1.66
C VAL A 511 -3.22 5.77 -0.52
N ASN A 512 -3.51 5.22 0.65
CA ASN A 512 -2.48 5.07 1.69
C ASN A 512 -1.42 4.02 1.27
N SER A 513 -0.20 4.11 1.80
CA SER A 513 0.91 3.21 1.43
C SER A 513 0.66 1.72 1.74
N PHE A 514 -0.19 1.40 2.73
CA PHE A 514 -0.68 0.03 2.95
C PHE A 514 -1.53 -0.48 1.77
N LEU A 515 -2.36 0.35 1.16
CA LEU A 515 -3.13 -0.02 -0.04
C LEU A 515 -2.25 -0.08 -1.30
N SER A 516 -1.34 0.89 -1.53
CA SER A 516 -0.46 0.90 -2.71
C SER A 516 0.43 -0.37 -2.77
N THR A 517 0.87 -0.88 -1.62
CA THR A 517 1.61 -2.16 -1.53
C THR A 517 0.73 -3.42 -1.65
N GLY A 518 -0.57 -3.28 -1.91
CA GLY A 518 -1.52 -4.38 -2.12
C GLY A 518 -2.17 -4.94 -0.85
N GLY A 519 -2.15 -4.17 0.24
CA GLY A 519 -2.79 -4.52 1.52
C GLY A 519 -4.29 -4.81 1.41
N ASP A 520 -4.85 -5.51 2.40
CA ASP A 520 -6.24 -5.99 2.40
C ASP A 520 -6.64 -6.79 1.12
N ASN A 521 -5.65 -7.41 0.46
CA ASN A 521 -5.73 -8.12 -0.84
C ASN A 521 -6.02 -7.24 -2.08
N PHE A 522 -5.89 -5.91 -1.99
CA PHE A 522 -6.10 -4.98 -3.10
C PHE A 522 -4.90 -4.90 -4.08
N GLY A 523 -4.43 -6.05 -4.57
CA GLY A 523 -3.30 -6.19 -5.50
C GLY A 523 -3.53 -5.64 -6.93
N ALA A 524 -4.47 -4.72 -7.12
CA ALA A 524 -4.56 -3.83 -8.29
C ALA A 524 -3.73 -2.55 -8.11
N PHE A 525 -3.73 -1.94 -6.91
CA PHE A 525 -2.97 -0.71 -6.63
C PHE A 525 -1.46 -0.93 -6.79
N ALA A 526 -0.96 -2.07 -6.31
CA ALA A 526 0.43 -2.55 -6.50
C ALA A 526 0.86 -2.83 -7.96
N LYS A 527 0.06 -2.40 -8.95
CA LYS A 527 0.35 -2.43 -10.39
C LYS A 527 0.23 -1.05 -11.06
N GLY A 528 -0.06 0.01 -10.31
CA GLY A 528 -0.10 1.38 -10.83
C GLY A 528 1.22 1.76 -11.51
N ALA A 529 1.16 2.67 -12.48
CA ALA A 529 2.36 3.29 -13.05
C ALA A 529 2.71 4.56 -12.26
N ASN A 530 3.95 5.03 -12.36
CA ASN A 530 4.41 6.29 -11.75
C ASN A 530 3.99 6.43 -10.26
N ILE A 531 4.08 5.34 -9.51
CA ILE A 531 3.83 5.26 -8.07
C ILE A 531 4.85 6.18 -7.38
N ALA A 532 4.37 7.18 -6.66
CA ALA A 532 5.18 8.13 -5.93
C ALA A 532 4.52 8.48 -4.60
N ASP A 533 5.25 8.32 -3.49
CA ASP A 533 4.84 8.88 -2.21
C ASP A 533 4.79 10.41 -2.31
N SER A 534 3.77 11.02 -1.70
CA SER A 534 3.59 12.48 -1.71
C SER A 534 4.33 13.21 -0.59
N GLY A 535 4.94 12.47 0.36
CA GLY A 535 5.49 13.02 1.59
C GLY A 535 4.40 13.56 2.52
N GLN A 536 3.15 13.08 2.41
CA GLN A 536 2.05 13.46 3.29
C GLN A 536 1.64 12.29 4.16
N VAL A 537 1.55 12.57 5.46
CA VAL A 537 1.10 11.62 6.48
C VAL A 537 -0.41 11.73 6.62
N ASP A 538 -1.12 10.61 6.73
CA ASP A 538 -2.57 10.57 6.74
C ASP A 538 -3.23 11.43 7.84
N LEU A 539 -2.67 11.42 9.06
CA LEU A 539 -3.07 12.35 10.13
C LEU A 539 -2.77 13.82 9.79
N GLN A 540 -1.60 14.14 9.23
CA GLN A 540 -1.26 15.53 8.88
C GLN A 540 -2.18 16.04 7.77
N ALA A 541 -2.51 15.21 6.79
CA ALA A 541 -3.50 15.53 5.75
C ALA A 541 -4.88 15.85 6.35
N GLN A 542 -5.32 15.13 7.39
CA GLN A 542 -6.57 15.43 8.09
C GLN A 542 -6.49 16.74 8.90
N VAL A 543 -5.35 17.03 9.51
CA VAL A 543 -5.08 18.28 10.23
C VAL A 543 -5.13 19.46 9.26
N ASP A 544 -4.34 19.41 8.19
CA ASP A 544 -4.28 20.44 7.15
C ASP A 544 -5.65 20.67 6.48
N TYR A 545 -6.47 19.61 6.35
CA TYR A 545 -7.82 19.72 5.80
C TYR A 545 -8.75 20.52 6.72
N PHE A 546 -8.75 20.26 8.04
CA PHE A 546 -9.54 21.06 8.99
C PHE A 546 -9.00 22.49 9.15
N GLU A 547 -7.69 22.72 9.08
CA GLU A 547 -7.12 24.09 9.04
C GLU A 547 -7.50 24.88 7.78
N GLN A 548 -7.88 24.19 6.70
CA GLN A 548 -8.41 24.79 5.47
C GLN A 548 -9.95 24.86 5.44
N GLN A 549 -10.64 24.02 6.23
CA GLN A 549 -12.09 23.87 6.27
C GLN A 549 -12.58 23.82 7.72
N ASP A 550 -12.71 24.99 8.36
CA ASP A 550 -13.16 25.16 9.75
C ASP A 550 -14.45 24.37 10.10
N VAL A 551 -15.30 24.08 9.10
CA VAL A 551 -16.60 23.42 9.23
C VAL A 551 -16.74 22.33 8.15
N VAL A 552 -16.80 21.07 8.55
CA VAL A 552 -16.91 19.90 7.65
C VAL A 552 -18.29 19.26 7.76
N ALA A 553 -18.96 19.02 6.64
CA ALA A 553 -20.22 18.27 6.60
C ALA A 553 -19.98 16.78 6.37
N PRO A 554 -20.77 15.86 6.96
CA PRO A 554 -20.79 14.46 6.54
C PRO A 554 -21.18 14.34 5.07
N PRO A 555 -20.48 13.52 4.25
CA PRO A 555 -20.93 13.16 2.91
C PRO A 555 -22.33 12.51 2.94
N THR A 556 -23.19 12.84 1.96
CA THR A 556 -24.58 12.35 1.90
C THR A 556 -24.92 11.50 0.68
N ASP A 557 -24.05 11.50 -0.33
CA ASP A 557 -24.24 10.77 -1.58
C ASP A 557 -23.82 9.30 -1.44
N GLN A 558 -24.61 8.37 -2.00
CA GLN A 558 -24.25 6.95 -2.10
C GLN A 558 -23.44 6.75 -3.38
N ASN A 559 -22.12 6.60 -3.26
CA ASN A 559 -21.25 6.65 -4.43
C ASN A 559 -21.05 5.29 -5.11
N ALA A 560 -21.58 4.20 -4.52
CA ALA A 560 -21.47 2.86 -5.08
C ALA A 560 -22.79 2.08 -5.03
N VAL A 561 -23.63 2.22 -6.06
CA VAL A 561 -25.00 1.64 -6.10
C VAL A 561 -25.02 0.24 -6.72
N GLY A 562 -25.66 -0.69 -6.02
CA GLY A 562 -25.97 -2.03 -6.52
C GLY A 562 -27.24 -2.02 -7.38
N ALA A 563 -27.19 -2.67 -8.55
CA ALA A 563 -28.29 -2.73 -9.51
C ALA A 563 -28.27 -4.05 -10.31
N THR A 564 -29.16 -4.97 -9.95
CA THR A 564 -29.47 -6.17 -10.75
C THR A 564 -30.69 -5.86 -11.63
N ILE A 565 -30.56 -6.00 -12.94
CA ILE A 565 -31.62 -5.67 -13.92
C ILE A 565 -32.12 -6.96 -14.58
N SER A 566 -33.43 -7.05 -14.82
CA SER A 566 -34.06 -8.15 -15.58
C SER A 566 -33.34 -8.38 -16.93
N PRO A 567 -33.00 -9.62 -17.32
CA PRO A 567 -32.26 -9.88 -18.56
C PRO A 567 -32.97 -9.32 -19.80
N ALA A 568 -32.29 -8.38 -20.48
CA ALA A 568 -32.82 -7.77 -21.70
C ALA A 568 -33.02 -8.81 -22.82
N PRO A 569 -34.07 -8.67 -23.66
CA PRO A 569 -34.25 -9.52 -24.83
C PRO A 569 -33.08 -9.47 -25.83
N ALA A 570 -33.02 -10.46 -26.71
CA ALA A 570 -32.01 -10.53 -27.77
C ALA A 570 -32.25 -9.40 -28.81
N GLY A 571 -31.45 -8.33 -28.71
CA GLY A 571 -31.64 -7.08 -29.44
C GLY A 571 -31.82 -5.85 -28.55
N GLY A 572 -31.79 -6.00 -27.23
CA GLY A 572 -32.10 -4.94 -26.27
C GLY A 572 -33.60 -4.85 -25.96
N PHE A 573 -33.94 -4.10 -24.93
CA PHE A 573 -35.34 -3.83 -24.56
C PHE A 573 -36.09 -3.13 -25.71
N GLN A 574 -37.37 -3.44 -25.87
CA GLN A 574 -38.27 -2.90 -26.89
C GLN A 574 -39.47 -2.21 -26.23
N PRO A 575 -40.16 -1.27 -26.90
CA PRO A 575 -41.37 -0.64 -26.37
C PRO A 575 -42.46 -1.68 -26.06
N GLY A 576 -42.94 -1.70 -24.81
CA GLY A 576 -43.87 -2.71 -24.30
C GLY A 576 -43.24 -3.91 -23.58
N ASP A 577 -41.91 -3.98 -23.43
CA ASP A 577 -41.26 -4.98 -22.56
C ASP A 577 -41.40 -4.61 -21.07
N ASP A 578 -41.57 -5.61 -20.21
CA ASP A 578 -41.44 -5.46 -18.74
C ASP A 578 -39.96 -5.36 -18.34
N VAL A 579 -39.62 -4.36 -17.51
CA VAL A 579 -38.29 -4.20 -16.89
C VAL A 579 -38.42 -4.25 -15.38
N GLU A 580 -37.59 -5.06 -14.73
CA GLU A 580 -37.40 -5.07 -13.26
C GLU A 580 -35.98 -4.62 -12.93
N ILE A 581 -35.84 -3.74 -11.93
CA ILE A 581 -34.57 -3.30 -11.36
C ILE A 581 -34.62 -3.54 -9.86
N ALA A 582 -33.76 -4.43 -9.36
CA ALA A 582 -33.50 -4.61 -7.95
C ALA A 582 -32.24 -3.81 -7.56
N LEU A 583 -32.42 -2.82 -6.70
CA LEU A 583 -31.36 -1.95 -6.20
C LEU A 583 -30.94 -2.32 -4.77
N SER A 584 -29.68 -2.02 -4.46
CA SER A 584 -29.04 -2.16 -3.14
C SER A 584 -27.97 -1.06 -2.96
N SER A 585 -27.42 -0.93 -1.75
CA SER A 585 -26.47 0.13 -1.38
C SER A 585 -27.06 1.54 -1.60
N LEU A 586 -28.30 1.76 -1.12
CA LEU A 586 -29.03 3.04 -1.22
C LEU A 586 -29.06 3.87 0.07
N VAL A 587 -28.51 3.36 1.18
CA VAL A 587 -28.37 4.09 2.46
C VAL A 587 -27.09 3.69 3.18
N PHE A 588 -26.47 4.61 3.91
CA PHE A 588 -25.44 4.24 4.87
C PHE A 588 -26.08 3.50 6.04
N SER A 589 -25.52 2.35 6.42
CA SER A 589 -25.99 1.54 7.56
C SER A 589 -26.00 2.29 8.91
N SER A 590 -25.25 3.40 9.02
CA SER A 590 -25.24 4.32 10.16
C SER A 590 -26.51 5.16 10.33
N ASP A 591 -27.26 5.42 9.26
CA ASP A 591 -28.26 6.49 9.18
C ASP A 591 -29.62 6.09 9.77
N ASP A 592 -30.42 7.08 10.19
CA ASP A 592 -31.78 6.82 10.69
C ASP A 592 -32.62 6.13 9.59
N PRO A 593 -33.07 4.88 9.79
CA PRO A 593 -33.80 4.13 8.77
C PRO A 593 -35.16 4.75 8.44
N THR A 594 -35.67 5.68 9.25
CA THR A 594 -36.91 6.44 8.95
C THR A 594 -36.68 7.56 7.94
N ALA A 595 -35.43 7.95 7.67
CA ALA A 595 -35.08 8.96 6.66
C ALA A 595 -34.90 8.40 5.24
N ALA A 596 -34.90 7.07 5.07
CA ALA A 596 -34.55 6.40 3.81
C ALA A 596 -35.45 6.72 2.60
N GLY A 597 -36.67 7.20 2.81
CA GLY A 597 -37.50 7.77 1.74
C GLY A 597 -37.82 6.81 0.59
N SER A 598 -37.62 7.28 -0.65
CA SER A 598 -37.99 6.57 -1.87
C SER A 598 -37.06 6.90 -3.04
N VAL A 599 -36.77 5.90 -3.85
CA VAL A 599 -36.00 5.99 -5.10
C VAL A 599 -36.93 6.09 -6.31
N THR A 600 -36.44 6.65 -7.41
CA THR A 600 -37.12 6.73 -8.71
C THR A 600 -36.20 6.27 -9.84
N VAL A 601 -36.77 5.84 -10.96
CA VAL A 601 -36.02 5.61 -12.21
C VAL A 601 -36.69 6.33 -13.38
N ALA A 602 -35.89 6.93 -14.26
CA ALA A 602 -36.28 7.56 -15.51
C ALA A 602 -35.37 7.08 -16.66
N ALA A 603 -35.71 7.40 -17.90
CA ALA A 603 -34.81 7.26 -19.05
C ALA A 603 -34.20 8.62 -19.38
N GLY A 604 -32.89 8.79 -19.16
CA GLY A 604 -32.21 10.09 -19.23
C GLY A 604 -32.86 11.15 -18.33
N ASP A 605 -33.15 12.32 -18.90
CA ASP A 605 -33.92 13.41 -18.27
C ASP A 605 -35.43 13.34 -18.58
N GLY A 606 -35.92 12.17 -19.02
CA GLY A 606 -37.33 11.91 -19.28
C GLY A 606 -38.20 11.79 -18.01
N PRO A 607 -39.51 11.48 -18.17
CA PRO A 607 -40.40 11.28 -17.04
C PRO A 607 -40.00 10.06 -16.20
N VAL A 608 -40.35 10.09 -14.91
CA VAL A 608 -40.20 8.95 -14.00
C VAL A 608 -41.07 7.78 -14.48
N LEU A 609 -40.44 6.63 -14.67
CA LEU A 609 -41.05 5.38 -15.13
C LEU A 609 -41.60 4.57 -13.95
N ALA A 610 -40.85 4.51 -12.85
CA ALA A 610 -41.24 3.84 -11.61
C ALA A 610 -40.64 4.51 -10.38
N SER A 611 -41.23 4.22 -9.21
CA SER A 611 -40.71 4.63 -7.90
C SER A 611 -41.01 3.55 -6.86
N ALA A 612 -40.12 3.40 -5.88
CA ALA A 612 -40.26 2.47 -4.77
C ALA A 612 -39.76 3.11 -3.47
N ALA A 613 -40.37 2.75 -2.33
CA ALA A 613 -39.82 3.06 -1.02
C ALA A 613 -38.58 2.19 -0.74
N ILE A 614 -37.61 2.75 -0.02
CA ILE A 614 -36.36 2.02 0.31
C ILE A 614 -36.53 1.24 1.62
N ASP A 615 -36.21 -0.05 1.60
CA ASP A 615 -36.08 -0.89 2.80
C ASP A 615 -34.67 -0.73 3.40
N ALA A 616 -34.59 0.07 4.46
CA ALA A 616 -33.36 0.38 5.18
C ALA A 616 -32.86 -0.75 6.11
N THR A 617 -33.29 -2.00 5.91
CA THR A 617 -32.77 -3.17 6.62
C THR A 617 -31.27 -3.38 6.30
N ILE A 618 -30.44 -3.48 7.34
CA ILE A 618 -28.99 -3.66 7.21
C ILE A 618 -28.64 -5.12 6.85
N THR A 619 -27.71 -5.31 5.90
CA THR A 619 -27.16 -6.63 5.55
C THR A 619 -25.73 -6.79 6.08
N ASP A 620 -25.57 -7.60 7.12
CA ASP A 620 -24.29 -7.77 7.82
C ASP A 620 -23.14 -8.25 6.90
N ASN A 621 -21.96 -7.63 7.03
CA ASN A 621 -20.71 -7.95 6.32
C ASN A 621 -20.71 -7.73 4.80
N SER A 622 -21.67 -6.94 4.29
CA SER A 622 -21.71 -6.44 2.91
C SER A 622 -22.28 -5.02 2.92
N ASP A 623 -22.56 -4.46 1.74
CA ASP A 623 -23.17 -3.14 1.58
C ASP A 623 -24.59 -3.18 1.02
N GLU A 624 -25.19 -4.37 0.93
CA GLU A 624 -26.41 -4.55 0.15
C GLU A 624 -27.65 -3.89 0.80
N GLN A 625 -27.52 -3.21 1.94
CA GLN A 625 -28.63 -2.53 2.61
C GLN A 625 -29.27 -1.41 1.77
N GLY A 626 -30.50 -1.02 2.15
CA GLY A 626 -31.25 -0.02 1.39
C GLY A 626 -31.78 -0.64 0.09
N HIS A 627 -32.62 -1.66 0.22
CA HIS A 627 -33.17 -2.36 -0.94
C HIS A 627 -34.35 -1.60 -1.56
N ALA A 628 -34.48 -1.65 -2.88
CA ALA A 628 -35.69 -1.23 -3.58
C ALA A 628 -35.88 -2.03 -4.88
N THR A 629 -37.10 -2.46 -5.18
CA THR A 629 -37.45 -3.08 -6.47
C THR A 629 -38.37 -2.16 -7.24
N LEU A 630 -37.97 -1.79 -8.46
CA LEU A 630 -38.74 -0.97 -9.38
C LEU A 630 -39.14 -1.82 -10.59
N THR A 631 -40.40 -1.72 -11.03
CA THR A 631 -40.92 -2.42 -12.20
C THR A 631 -41.68 -1.45 -13.08
N PHE A 632 -41.42 -1.45 -14.39
CA PHE A 632 -42.12 -0.63 -15.38
C PHE A 632 -42.18 -1.31 -16.75
N GLU A 633 -43.14 -0.89 -17.57
CA GLU A 633 -43.22 -1.22 -19.00
C GLU A 633 -42.42 -0.17 -19.80
N VAL A 634 -41.59 -0.59 -20.76
CA VAL A 634 -40.83 0.34 -21.62
C VAL A 634 -41.82 1.23 -22.40
N PRO A 635 -41.71 2.58 -22.33
CA PRO A 635 -42.70 3.49 -22.90
C PRO A 635 -43.02 3.22 -24.37
N THR A 636 -44.29 2.95 -24.67
CA THR A 636 -44.77 2.84 -26.05
C THR A 636 -44.82 4.24 -26.69
N VAL A 637 -44.14 4.39 -27.82
CA VAL A 637 -44.05 5.67 -28.53
C VAL A 637 -45.35 5.91 -29.32
N GLU A 638 -46.29 6.66 -28.73
CA GLU A 638 -47.54 7.01 -29.40
C GLU A 638 -47.29 7.74 -30.72
N THR A 639 -47.64 7.09 -31.83
CA THR A 639 -47.73 7.78 -33.12
C THR A 639 -48.91 8.77 -33.04
N PRO A 640 -48.72 10.09 -33.27
CA PRO A 640 -49.77 11.07 -33.10
C PRO A 640 -50.97 10.72 -34.00
N ALA A 641 -52.14 10.55 -33.38
CA ALA A 641 -53.30 9.94 -34.01
C ALA A 641 -53.71 10.68 -35.30
N ALA A 642 -53.45 10.04 -36.45
CA ALA A 642 -53.71 10.61 -37.76
C ALA A 642 -55.19 11.01 -37.88
N THR A 643 -55.45 12.33 -37.93
CA THR A 643 -56.78 12.82 -38.29
C THR A 643 -57.12 12.31 -39.70
N ARG A 644 -58.39 11.93 -39.89
CA ARG A 644 -58.82 10.87 -40.81
C ARG A 644 -58.83 11.25 -42.31
N ALA A 645 -57.81 11.96 -42.77
CA ALA A 645 -57.69 12.55 -44.10
C ALA A 645 -56.46 12.04 -44.88
N ASP A 646 -55.35 11.71 -44.19
CA ASP A 646 -54.14 11.17 -44.82
C ASP A 646 -53.68 9.89 -44.12
N ALA A 647 -53.55 8.79 -44.88
CA ALA A 647 -53.42 7.43 -44.35
C ALA A 647 -52.36 6.59 -45.08
N THR A 648 -51.45 7.24 -45.80
CA THR A 648 -50.43 6.60 -46.66
C THR A 648 -48.98 6.87 -46.23
N SER A 649 -48.76 7.59 -45.13
CA SER A 649 -47.43 7.85 -44.57
C SER A 649 -47.42 7.91 -43.05
N ALA A 650 -47.82 6.82 -42.40
CA ALA A 650 -47.46 6.60 -40.99
C ALA A 650 -45.94 6.31 -40.92
N ARG A 651 -45.14 7.38 -40.79
CA ARG A 651 -43.69 7.26 -40.56
C ARG A 651 -43.50 6.60 -39.20
N ALA A 652 -42.66 5.56 -39.14
CA ALA A 652 -42.24 5.01 -37.85
C ALA A 652 -41.59 6.15 -37.05
N VAL A 653 -41.95 6.29 -35.77
CA VAL A 653 -41.29 7.27 -34.91
C VAL A 653 -39.89 6.73 -34.62
N GLU A 654 -38.87 7.49 -34.99
CA GLU A 654 -37.48 7.12 -34.75
C GLU A 654 -37.22 7.12 -33.24
N THR A 655 -36.52 6.10 -32.75
CA THR A 655 -36.18 5.93 -31.33
C THR A 655 -34.69 6.05 -31.12
N VAL A 656 -34.30 6.61 -29.98
CA VAL A 656 -32.92 6.62 -29.49
C VAL A 656 -32.84 5.85 -28.18
N ASP A 657 -31.74 5.15 -27.96
CA ASP A 657 -31.50 4.46 -26.69
C ASP A 657 -31.08 5.48 -25.64
N ALA A 658 -31.86 5.61 -24.57
CA ALA A 658 -31.55 6.46 -23.42
C ALA A 658 -31.16 5.58 -22.22
N PRO A 659 -30.12 5.94 -21.45
CA PRO A 659 -29.72 5.19 -20.27
C PRO A 659 -30.76 5.32 -19.16
N LEU A 660 -30.91 4.27 -18.37
CA LEU A 660 -31.74 4.29 -17.16
C LEU A 660 -31.03 5.09 -16.07
N VAL A 661 -31.65 6.16 -15.59
CA VAL A 661 -31.11 7.02 -14.54
C VAL A 661 -31.94 6.85 -13.28
N VAL A 662 -31.31 6.29 -12.24
CA VAL A 662 -31.84 6.21 -10.89
C VAL A 662 -31.68 7.58 -10.22
N THR A 663 -32.69 8.05 -9.48
CA THR A 663 -32.56 9.24 -8.63
C THR A 663 -32.90 8.88 -7.19
N LEU A 664 -31.94 9.07 -6.28
CA LEU A 664 -31.99 8.76 -4.85
C LEU A 664 -32.75 9.86 -4.06
N PRO A 665 -33.15 9.63 -2.80
CA PRO A 665 -33.95 10.57 -2.00
C PRO A 665 -33.37 11.99 -1.87
N GLN A 666 -32.03 12.11 -1.91
CA GLN A 666 -31.26 13.35 -1.80
C GLN A 666 -31.27 14.16 -3.12
N GLY A 667 -31.73 13.57 -4.23
CA GLY A 667 -31.67 14.16 -5.58
C GLY A 667 -30.43 13.73 -6.40
N GLN A 668 -29.51 12.96 -5.80
CA GLN A 668 -28.36 12.36 -6.48
C GLN A 668 -28.84 11.48 -7.65
N ARG A 669 -28.24 11.64 -8.83
CA ARG A 669 -28.57 10.90 -10.07
C ARG A 669 -27.47 9.88 -10.35
N VAL A 670 -27.85 8.63 -10.61
CA VAL A 670 -26.94 7.51 -10.90
C VAL A 670 -27.37 6.85 -12.21
N THR A 671 -26.48 6.91 -13.21
CA THR A 671 -26.70 6.34 -14.54
C THR A 671 -26.34 4.85 -14.55
N LEU A 672 -27.30 3.99 -14.89
CA LEU A 672 -27.09 2.55 -15.04
C LEU A 672 -26.56 2.22 -16.44
N ALA A 673 -25.77 1.15 -16.56
CA ALA A 673 -25.22 0.67 -17.83
C ALA A 673 -26.26 0.07 -18.81
N ALA A 674 -27.55 0.09 -18.47
CA ALA A 674 -28.64 -0.40 -19.32
C ALA A 674 -29.43 0.76 -19.92
N THR A 675 -29.73 0.65 -21.22
CA THR A 675 -30.56 1.59 -21.98
C THR A 675 -31.95 1.02 -22.25
N ILE A 676 -32.91 1.92 -22.52
CA ILE A 676 -34.19 1.57 -23.14
C ILE A 676 -34.47 2.52 -24.32
N PRO A 677 -35.19 2.09 -25.36
CA PRO A 677 -35.57 2.95 -26.47
C PRO A 677 -36.62 3.98 -26.02
N VAL A 678 -36.35 5.26 -26.32
CA VAL A 678 -37.29 6.37 -26.15
C VAL A 678 -37.50 7.10 -27.48
N ALA A 679 -38.56 7.89 -27.59
CA ALA A 679 -38.81 8.70 -28.78
C ALA A 679 -37.65 9.67 -29.04
N ALA A 680 -37.16 9.74 -30.29
CA ALA A 680 -36.14 10.70 -30.67
C ALA A 680 -36.63 12.15 -30.47
N PRO A 681 -35.77 13.07 -29.98
CA PRO A 681 -36.11 14.49 -29.93
C PRO A 681 -36.47 15.02 -31.32
N VAL A 682 -37.65 15.62 -31.45
CA VAL A 682 -38.05 16.29 -32.69
C VAL A 682 -37.27 17.60 -32.80
N GLU A 683 -36.38 17.72 -33.77
CA GLU A 683 -35.71 19.00 -34.05
C GLU A 683 -36.76 20.09 -34.35
N PRO A 684 -36.59 21.32 -33.82
CA PRO A 684 -37.49 22.41 -34.13
C PRO A 684 -37.31 22.80 -35.60
N ALA A 685 -38.33 22.54 -36.41
CA ALA A 685 -38.32 22.81 -37.85
C ALA A 685 -37.81 24.23 -38.16
N ASP A 686 -36.73 24.33 -38.94
CA ASP A 686 -36.21 25.60 -39.43
C ASP A 686 -37.17 26.16 -40.50
N PRO A 687 -37.86 27.29 -40.25
CA PRO A 687 -38.82 27.86 -41.19
C PRO A 687 -38.17 28.47 -42.44
N THR A 688 -36.85 28.28 -42.63
CA THR A 688 -36.09 28.71 -43.80
C THR A 688 -35.59 27.55 -44.67
N ASP A 689 -35.74 26.28 -44.25
CA ASP A 689 -35.46 25.12 -45.11
C ASP A 689 -36.68 24.81 -46.03
N PRO A 690 -36.56 24.94 -47.37
CA PRO A 690 -37.67 24.65 -48.28
C PRO A 690 -37.97 23.15 -48.46
N THR A 691 -37.27 22.26 -47.75
CA THR A 691 -37.51 20.80 -47.73
C THR A 691 -38.34 20.34 -46.53
N ASP A 692 -38.59 21.19 -45.53
CA ASP A 692 -39.50 20.87 -44.42
C ASP A 692 -40.99 20.82 -44.88
N PRO A 693 -41.76 19.77 -44.53
CA PRO A 693 -43.14 19.62 -45.01
C PRO A 693 -44.15 20.66 -44.51
N GLY A 694 -43.79 21.55 -43.58
CA GLY A 694 -44.71 22.50 -42.95
C GLY A 694 -45.21 23.64 -43.83
N THR A 695 -44.56 23.91 -44.97
CA THR A 695 -44.82 25.12 -45.79
C THR A 695 -46.08 24.99 -46.67
N PRO A 696 -47.15 25.79 -46.47
CA PRO A 696 -48.36 25.71 -47.29
C PRO A 696 -48.14 26.33 -48.68
N GLY A 697 -48.09 25.49 -49.72
CA GLY A 697 -47.88 25.93 -51.10
C GLY A 697 -48.97 26.88 -51.62
N GLY A 698 -48.55 28.08 -52.06
CA GLY A 698 -49.42 29.01 -52.78
C GLY A 698 -49.78 28.45 -54.16
N GLY A 699 -51.07 28.31 -54.44
CA GLY A 699 -51.54 27.68 -55.68
C GLY A 699 -51.67 28.63 -56.88
N GLU A 700 -51.31 28.13 -58.06
CA GLU A 700 -51.65 28.74 -59.35
C GLU A 700 -52.49 27.79 -60.21
N THR A 701 -53.33 28.33 -61.10
CA THR A 701 -54.30 27.59 -61.92
C THR A 701 -53.83 27.37 -63.37
N PRO A 702 -54.21 26.25 -64.02
CA PRO A 702 -53.73 25.89 -65.36
C PRO A 702 -54.53 26.55 -66.50
N GLY A 703 -53.88 26.82 -67.64
CA GLY A 703 -54.56 27.24 -68.88
C GLY A 703 -53.65 27.45 -70.10
N ASP A 704 -53.78 26.53 -71.07
CA ASP A 704 -53.61 26.65 -72.54
C ASP A 704 -52.35 27.28 -73.20
N GLY A 705 -51.84 26.67 -74.29
CA GLY A 705 -51.09 27.49 -75.28
C GLY A 705 -50.15 26.93 -76.37
N VAL A 706 -50.47 25.84 -77.11
CA VAL A 706 -49.95 25.58 -78.50
C VAL A 706 -48.43 25.21 -78.66
N PRO A 707 -48.03 24.32 -79.61
CA PRO A 707 -46.63 23.87 -79.76
C PRO A 707 -45.80 24.62 -80.82
N GLY A 708 -44.48 24.41 -80.80
CA GLY A 708 -43.53 24.83 -81.86
C GLY A 708 -42.27 23.94 -81.89
N ASP A 709 -41.78 23.63 -83.09
CA ASP A 709 -40.68 22.70 -83.36
C ASP A 709 -39.28 23.34 -83.25
N GLY A 710 -38.21 22.53 -83.12
CA GLY A 710 -36.90 22.88 -83.70
C GLY A 710 -35.60 22.51 -82.96
N GLU A 711 -34.68 21.90 -83.73
CA GLU A 711 -33.22 22.11 -83.74
C GLU A 711 -32.33 21.77 -82.50
N THR A 712 -31.69 20.60 -82.57
CA THR A 712 -30.24 20.42 -82.35
C THR A 712 -29.48 20.79 -83.66
N PRO A 713 -28.12 21.01 -83.72
CA PRO A 713 -27.05 20.41 -82.90
C PRO A 713 -25.80 21.30 -82.59
N ASP A 714 -24.75 20.68 -81.99
CA ASP A 714 -23.29 20.94 -82.15
C ASP A 714 -22.69 22.32 -81.73
N ASP A 715 -21.39 22.50 -81.47
CA ASP A 715 -20.22 21.61 -81.22
C ASP A 715 -19.11 22.41 -80.46
N GLY A 716 -18.19 21.71 -79.77
CA GLY A 716 -16.84 22.18 -79.44
C GLY A 716 -16.64 23.17 -78.27
N GLY A 717 -15.50 23.19 -77.56
CA GLY A 717 -14.41 22.20 -77.54
C GLY A 717 -13.05 22.70 -77.03
N GLN A 718 -12.43 21.95 -76.10
CA GLN A 718 -10.99 21.97 -75.70
C GLN A 718 -10.46 23.27 -75.02
N ALA A 719 -9.34 23.30 -74.28
CA ALA A 719 -8.19 22.39 -74.22
C ALA A 719 -7.47 22.31 -72.84
N LEU A 720 -6.48 21.42 -72.76
CA LEU A 720 -5.51 21.17 -71.66
C LEU A 720 -4.21 22.00 -71.91
N PRO A 721 -2.96 21.69 -71.42
CA PRO A 721 -2.49 20.75 -70.38
C PRO A 721 -1.36 21.27 -69.44
N GLY A 722 -0.90 20.42 -68.51
CA GLY A 722 0.48 20.44 -67.95
C GLY A 722 0.56 20.10 -66.45
N GLY A 723 1.34 19.11 -65.96
CA GLY A 723 2.13 18.06 -66.63
C GLY A 723 3.61 18.02 -66.24
N GLY A 724 4.04 17.03 -65.44
CA GLY A 724 5.45 16.78 -65.06
C GLY A 724 5.60 15.47 -64.28
N ASN A 725 6.70 14.73 -64.46
CA ASN A 725 6.84 13.33 -64.01
C ASN A 725 8.31 12.88 -63.80
N GLY A 726 8.54 11.94 -62.87
CA GLY A 726 9.75 11.10 -62.73
C GLY A 726 9.70 10.26 -61.43
N THR A 727 10.03 8.96 -61.31
CA THR A 727 11.16 8.09 -61.81
C THR A 727 12.50 8.36 -61.12
N ASP A 728 13.27 7.43 -60.53
CA ASP A 728 13.15 6.00 -60.12
C ASP A 728 14.00 5.84 -58.79
N ASP A 729 14.42 4.71 -58.18
CA ASP A 729 14.43 3.24 -58.39
C ASP A 729 14.67 2.51 -57.02
N GLY A 730 14.54 1.18 -56.94
CA GLY A 730 15.07 0.30 -55.87
C GLY A 730 14.08 -0.11 -54.75
N ALA A 731 13.55 -1.33 -54.57
CA ALA A 731 13.92 -2.74 -54.85
C ALA A 731 14.48 -3.52 -53.62
N GLY A 732 13.81 -4.63 -53.25
CA GLY A 732 14.20 -5.54 -52.14
C GLY A 732 13.00 -6.04 -51.30
N THR A 733 12.12 -6.92 -51.79
CA THR A 733 12.15 -8.39 -51.59
C THR A 733 12.15 -8.87 -50.12
N GLY A 734 11.15 -9.62 -49.62
CA GLY A 734 9.87 -10.02 -50.24
C GLY A 734 9.15 -11.19 -49.53
N THR A 735 8.00 -11.58 -50.09
CA THR A 735 7.24 -12.85 -49.92
C THR A 735 6.77 -13.27 -48.52
N ASP A 736 5.51 -12.95 -48.23
CA ASP A 736 4.36 -13.88 -48.12
C ASP A 736 4.48 -15.18 -47.27
N GLY A 737 3.48 -15.40 -46.41
CA GLY A 737 3.38 -16.61 -45.58
C GLY A 737 2.09 -16.78 -44.76
N ASP A 738 0.92 -16.47 -45.33
CA ASP A 738 -0.36 -16.96 -44.77
C ASP A 738 -0.44 -18.49 -44.91
N PRO A 739 -1.02 -19.19 -43.92
CA PRO A 739 -2.29 -19.84 -44.24
C PRO A 739 -3.33 -19.85 -43.12
N SER A 740 -4.59 -19.71 -43.51
CA SER A 740 -5.79 -20.06 -42.75
C SER A 740 -6.25 -21.52 -42.99
N ASP A 741 -7.16 -21.99 -42.13
CA ASP A 741 -7.98 -23.23 -42.22
C ASP A 741 -7.30 -24.61 -42.30
N ALA A 742 -7.28 -25.33 -41.16
CA ALA A 742 -7.43 -26.80 -41.12
C ALA A 742 -7.87 -27.30 -39.72
N ASP A 743 -9.03 -27.96 -39.66
CA ASP A 743 -9.62 -28.62 -38.48
C ASP A 743 -10.29 -29.94 -38.95
N PRO A 744 -10.50 -31.01 -38.14
CA PRO A 744 -9.94 -31.37 -36.84
C PRO A 744 -9.24 -32.77 -36.85
N VAL A 745 -8.85 -33.31 -35.69
CA VAL A 745 -9.05 -34.72 -35.21
C VAL A 745 -7.99 -35.16 -34.17
N GLY A 746 -8.47 -35.64 -33.01
CA GLY A 746 -7.92 -36.82 -32.31
C GLY A 746 -6.75 -36.63 -31.32
N GLY A 747 -7.07 -36.44 -30.04
CA GLY A 747 -6.14 -36.61 -28.91
C GLY A 747 -6.89 -36.86 -27.59
N ASP A 748 -6.70 -38.04 -26.99
CA ASP A 748 -7.47 -38.50 -25.82
C ASP A 748 -7.02 -37.92 -24.46
N LEU A 749 -7.93 -37.96 -23.48
CA LEU A 749 -7.72 -37.55 -22.09
C LEU A 749 -6.92 -38.58 -21.27
N ALA A 750 -5.96 -38.11 -20.48
CA ALA A 750 -5.37 -38.85 -19.34
C ALA A 750 -4.93 -37.84 -18.25
N TYR A 751 -5.76 -37.47 -17.26
CA TYR A 751 -6.15 -38.18 -16.04
C TYR A 751 -5.05 -38.30 -14.94
N THR A 752 -5.22 -37.44 -13.92
CA THR A 752 -4.74 -37.47 -12.51
C THR A 752 -3.54 -38.35 -12.11
N GLY A 753 -2.53 -37.76 -11.45
CA GLY A 753 -1.38 -38.48 -10.91
C GLY A 753 -1.54 -39.06 -9.49
N ALA A 754 -0.64 -40.00 -9.16
CA ALA A 754 -0.27 -40.42 -7.81
C ALA A 754 1.10 -41.14 -7.89
N GLU A 755 2.03 -40.88 -6.94
CA GLU A 755 3.22 -41.72 -6.57
C GLU A 755 4.21 -40.95 -5.63
N LEU A 756 3.72 -40.20 -4.62
CA LEU A 756 4.57 -39.60 -3.57
C LEU A 756 4.10 -39.90 -2.13
N ALA A 757 3.31 -40.98 -1.95
CA ALA A 757 2.75 -41.34 -0.65
C ALA A 757 3.75 -42.03 0.31
N VAL A 758 4.85 -42.61 -0.21
CA VAL A 758 5.76 -43.45 0.59
C VAL A 758 6.80 -42.66 1.41
N PRO A 759 7.46 -41.59 0.90
CA PRO A 759 8.45 -40.85 1.69
C PRO A 759 7.83 -40.08 2.88
N ALA A 760 6.64 -39.51 2.68
CA ALA A 760 5.99 -38.65 3.67
C ALA A 760 5.64 -39.39 4.98
N VAL A 761 5.19 -40.64 4.89
CA VAL A 761 4.81 -41.46 6.06
C VAL A 761 6.04 -41.78 6.92
N ALA A 762 7.21 -42.01 6.31
CA ALA A 762 8.45 -42.24 7.05
C ALA A 762 8.90 -41.00 7.83
N ALA A 763 8.81 -39.81 7.23
CA ALA A 763 9.12 -38.55 7.90
C ALA A 763 8.16 -38.27 9.08
N GLY A 764 6.85 -38.47 8.88
CA GLY A 764 5.85 -38.30 9.93
C GLY A 764 6.04 -39.23 11.13
N LEU A 765 6.41 -40.49 10.90
CA LEU A 765 6.70 -41.45 11.97
C LEU A 765 7.96 -41.09 12.76
N LEU A 766 9.00 -40.56 12.12
CA LEU A 766 10.21 -40.09 12.79
C LEU A 766 9.94 -38.85 13.66
N LEU A 767 9.14 -37.89 13.16
CA LEU A 767 8.69 -36.74 13.94
C LEU A 767 7.89 -37.15 15.18
N LEU A 768 6.91 -38.05 15.02
CA LEU A 768 6.11 -38.57 16.13
C LEU A 768 6.96 -39.31 17.18
N ALA A 769 7.96 -40.09 16.74
CA ALA A 769 8.90 -40.75 17.64
C ALA A 769 9.76 -39.74 18.42
N GLY A 770 10.22 -38.67 17.78
CA GLY A 770 10.96 -37.57 18.41
C GLY A 770 10.14 -36.85 19.48
N VAL A 771 8.88 -36.48 19.17
CA VAL A 771 7.97 -35.84 20.13
C VAL A 771 7.67 -36.77 21.31
N ALA A 772 7.41 -38.06 21.07
CA ALA A 772 7.18 -39.04 22.13
C ALA A 772 8.40 -39.20 23.06
N ALA A 773 9.61 -39.21 22.50
CA ALA A 773 10.85 -39.23 23.28
C ALA A 773 11.03 -37.95 24.12
N LEU A 774 10.75 -36.77 23.56
CA LEU A 774 10.84 -35.49 24.27
C LEU A 774 9.86 -35.42 25.45
N VAL A 775 8.62 -35.89 25.26
CA VAL A 775 7.60 -35.99 26.32
C VAL A 775 8.02 -37.00 27.39
N ALA A 776 8.60 -38.14 27.01
CA ALA A 776 9.12 -39.13 27.96
C ALA A 776 10.29 -38.57 28.80
N VAL A 777 11.20 -37.82 28.19
CA VAL A 777 12.31 -37.14 28.88
C VAL A 777 11.78 -36.05 29.82
N ARG A 778 10.87 -35.18 29.38
CA ARG A 778 10.23 -34.17 30.25
C ARG A 778 9.51 -34.81 31.45
N ARG A 779 8.72 -35.88 31.24
CA ARG A 779 8.07 -36.64 32.32
C ARG A 779 9.06 -37.32 33.27
N LYS A 780 10.22 -37.79 32.77
CA LYS A 780 11.28 -38.39 33.60
C LYS A 780 12.06 -37.35 34.41
N ARG A 781 12.22 -36.13 33.89
CA ARG A 781 12.82 -34.99 34.60
C ARG A 781 11.90 -34.54 35.74
N ALA A 782 10.66 -34.18 35.43
CA ALA A 782 9.66 -33.76 36.42
C ALA A 782 9.44 -34.80 37.55
N ARG A 783 9.55 -36.11 37.26
CA ARG A 783 9.51 -37.16 38.30
C ARG A 783 10.74 -37.15 39.22
N ARG A 784 11.95 -36.87 38.72
CA ARG A 784 13.14 -36.68 39.57
C ARG A 784 13.01 -35.42 40.42
N ASP A 785 12.59 -34.33 39.79
CA ASP A 785 12.48 -33.02 40.46
C ASP A 785 11.43 -33.09 41.60
N ALA A 786 10.33 -33.82 41.38
CA ALA A 786 9.35 -34.15 42.42
C ALA A 786 9.82 -35.16 43.49
N THR A 787 10.96 -35.85 43.32
CA THR A 787 11.56 -36.68 44.39
C THR A 787 12.56 -35.92 45.26
N VAL A 788 12.94 -34.70 44.88
CA VAL A 788 13.92 -33.85 45.61
C VAL A 788 13.24 -32.90 46.61
N LEU A 789 11.90 -32.95 46.71
CA LEU A 789 11.08 -32.10 47.59
C LEU A 789 10.35 -32.89 48.69
N THR A 790 10.71 -34.16 48.93
CA THR A 790 10.04 -35.05 49.91
C THR A 790 10.96 -35.98 50.70
N ASP A 791 12.25 -35.64 50.81
CA ASP A 791 13.25 -36.26 51.71
C ASP A 791 14.03 -35.14 52.45
#